data_AF-A0A221NN31-F1
#
_entry.id   AF-A0A221NN31-F1
#
_cell.length_a   1.000
_cell.length_b   1.000
_cell.length_c   1.000
_cell.angle_alpha   90.00
_cell.angle_beta   90.00
_cell.angle_gamma   90.00
#
_symmetry.space_group_name_H-M   'P 1'
#
loop_
_entity.id
_entity.type
_entity.pdbx_description
1 polymer ?
#
loop_
_entity_poly.entity_id
_entity_poly.type
_entity_poly.pdbx_seq_one_letter_code
_entity_poly.pdbx_strand_id
1 'polypeptide(L)'
;MTTHTVDLDVVRRQTFGEMFRKRSTDRALADELLVGKLSMRPHPTWNFQDDIDWNADPFGQRNWRAQLHMLRWLEPVRRVAMDGDRQAQEFWLQTCKSWIEANPQSDPKEKDQQGNFVSYAWADMVEALRAMVLTFGLPLVQEGEDQWLAESIYAHGLWLADSKHLGHSNHALHQHQALFVIGSALGNAEWTQLATQRLTSLFEENYDEQGVNVEGAIGYHKNNLVWWEEAFKRLDVEGVPRPASAERLNLAYLELAHATKPDGTFELIGDTEATTPGALSSPELDYVKSEGATGQPPAELTKIYEKGYVFGRSGWGDHERDFKKETFYSLSFGKANRVHGHQDGASLTLHSNGHPWLVDAGKYAYKKDAMRDYCLSRLGHNVVQVEDRVYNPKSEVALIRSFTSDEVDDFTFADSGYKGVELKRRVVYCRGGEFLLVIDNVFSADEVSARQRWHLDTDTAVEDIPGGLRLDRDGTSSFLLWKGNAPAISIVKGSEEPFDGWMSRKWMEKLPTQVVSATQSGRRFRFITIIAAPQSGNFSVKKMDATGGRIALSALSGRYQFNLTVEEDRVSVTLGEEGTISSELDDVRSAWLKTMDLCRDAGAVWSAPKPDDGLFTTRYWGHLKAWVAQQDDTRSARLEALSILLNLLLDATDNASEDQGLRAGIVDLLGNDLTEELELNNSALGVMREPLIAWAGVDLRSKTYGREIQTISSPSEIGFEDGEKSKIYSANLGGLVLPFAVGRGPSDLLSVRFHGAINRTKTTLPFFQGLTSELMEGGNHAVFQDPSLDLNKNMTLSWYLGDGSINVHRFMAECIRKLQLETNATRILLSGSSGGGFTALQVAAYLPDSVALVFNPQTDVKEYFRTSADVALSTCLKSDVDVEEARAFRLSTSVVETYAMLEHLPRILYVQNTGDTHHVTKHRNPFRLMLESEHSHHEDRIEFVDVEWGPGHVAAKAELYAHFRSAALEHFPKSTSSLIN
;
A
#
# COMPACT_ATOMS: atom_id res chain seq x y z
N MET A 1 60.72 13.96 2.08
CA MET A 1 59.55 14.61 1.47
C MET A 1 59.11 13.71 0.34
N THR A 2 58.09 12.90 0.57
CA THR A 2 57.42 12.09 -0.46
C THR A 2 56.45 13.02 -1.16
N THR A 3 56.68 13.32 -2.44
CA THR A 3 55.70 14.01 -3.28
C THR A 3 54.53 13.05 -3.52
N HIS A 4 53.37 13.33 -2.93
CA HIS A 4 52.15 12.56 -3.16
C HIS A 4 51.59 12.96 -4.54
N THR A 5 51.59 12.05 -5.50
CA THR A 5 50.98 12.30 -6.82
C THR A 5 49.46 12.31 -6.68
N VAL A 6 48.82 13.43 -7.04
CA VAL A 6 47.37 13.61 -6.97
C VAL A 6 46.75 13.38 -8.36
N ASP A 7 45.67 12.60 -8.42
CA ASP A 7 44.84 12.45 -9.63
C ASP A 7 43.65 13.43 -9.58
N LEU A 8 43.78 14.56 -10.28
CA LEU A 8 42.72 15.59 -10.34
C LEU A 8 41.48 15.12 -11.11
N ASP A 9 41.57 14.13 -11.98
CA ASP A 9 40.41 13.59 -12.68
C ASP A 9 39.56 12.72 -11.77
N VAL A 10 40.19 11.93 -10.88
CA VAL A 10 39.49 11.25 -9.78
C VAL A 10 38.80 12.27 -8.89
N VAL A 11 39.50 13.34 -8.48
CA VAL A 11 38.91 14.39 -7.63
C VAL A 11 37.66 14.98 -8.29
N ARG A 12 37.72 15.30 -9.59
CA ARG A 12 36.55 15.81 -10.35
C ARG A 12 35.39 14.81 -10.37
N ARG A 13 35.66 13.52 -10.62
CA ARG A 13 34.62 12.46 -10.64
C ARG A 13 33.99 12.23 -9.26
N GLN A 14 34.77 12.34 -8.19
CA GLN A 14 34.31 12.13 -6.80
C GLN A 14 33.59 13.33 -6.18
N THR A 15 33.71 14.53 -6.79
CA THR A 15 33.09 15.76 -6.28
C THR A 15 31.58 15.80 -6.59
N PHE A 16 30.82 14.92 -5.94
CA PHE A 16 29.36 14.91 -5.93
C PHE A 16 28.82 14.58 -4.54
N GLY A 17 27.51 14.70 -4.38
CA GLY A 17 26.78 14.52 -3.13
C GLY A 17 25.97 15.75 -2.78
N GLU A 18 24.99 15.62 -1.88
CA GLU A 18 24.05 16.70 -1.53
C GLU A 18 24.76 17.98 -1.07
N MET A 19 25.91 17.83 -0.42
CA MET A 19 26.73 18.93 0.11
C MET A 19 27.63 19.59 -0.96
N PHE A 20 28.01 18.83 -1.99
CA PHE A 20 29.03 19.22 -2.97
C PHE A 20 28.44 19.70 -4.30
N ARG A 21 27.15 19.44 -4.54
CA ARG A 21 26.43 19.91 -5.75
C ARG A 21 26.29 21.43 -5.78
N LYS A 22 26.37 22.00 -6.98
CA LYS A 22 26.16 23.44 -7.25
C LYS A 22 24.73 23.84 -6.92
N ARG A 23 24.57 25.05 -6.35
CA ARG A 23 23.28 25.63 -5.95
C ARG A 23 23.16 27.04 -6.49
N SER A 24 21.94 27.47 -6.79
CA SER A 24 21.66 28.85 -7.22
C SER A 24 22.03 29.89 -6.16
N THR A 25 22.14 29.48 -4.89
CA THR A 25 22.50 30.34 -3.75
C THR A 25 24.00 30.46 -3.52
N ASP A 26 24.86 29.74 -4.27
CA ASP A 26 26.29 29.65 -3.96
C ASP A 26 26.99 31.02 -3.97
N ARG A 27 26.69 31.86 -4.98
CA ARG A 27 27.26 33.22 -5.06
C ARG A 27 26.93 34.05 -3.83
N ALA A 28 25.65 34.11 -3.47
CA ALA A 28 25.20 34.92 -2.34
C ALA A 28 25.81 34.46 -1.01
N LEU A 29 25.89 33.14 -0.79
CA LEU A 29 26.53 32.59 0.41
C LEU A 29 28.05 32.83 0.44
N ALA A 30 28.72 32.74 -0.70
CA ALA A 30 30.14 33.08 -0.80
C ALA A 30 30.37 34.56 -0.50
N ASP A 31 29.53 35.47 -1.01
CA ASP A 31 29.62 36.90 -0.74
C ASP A 31 29.46 37.24 0.74
N GLU A 32 28.54 36.56 1.44
CA GLU A 32 28.38 36.70 2.89
C GLU A 32 29.65 36.27 3.65
N LEU A 33 30.23 35.12 3.28
CA LEU A 33 31.44 34.61 3.91
C LEU A 33 32.65 35.52 3.67
N LEU A 34 32.79 36.05 2.46
CA LEU A 34 33.87 36.98 2.09
C LEU A 34 33.85 38.29 2.89
N VAL A 35 32.70 38.65 3.48
CA VAL A 35 32.57 39.83 4.36
C VAL A 35 32.42 39.45 5.84
N GLY A 36 32.83 38.24 6.22
CA GLY A 36 32.90 37.80 7.62
C GLY A 36 31.57 37.33 8.20
N LYS A 37 30.61 36.86 7.39
CA LYS A 37 29.30 36.37 7.87
C LYS A 37 29.14 34.88 7.61
N LEU A 38 29.06 34.09 8.68
CA LEU A 38 28.88 32.63 8.62
C LEU A 38 27.50 32.23 9.14
N SER A 39 26.67 31.67 8.25
CA SER A 39 25.36 31.12 8.59
C SER A 39 25.37 29.59 8.50
N MET A 40 25.24 28.91 9.65
CA MET A 40 25.20 27.45 9.75
C MET A 40 23.92 26.99 10.46
N ARG A 41 22.89 26.62 9.69
CA ARG A 41 21.61 26.17 10.25
C ARG A 41 21.80 24.98 11.23
N PRO A 42 21.02 24.91 12.32
CA PRO A 42 19.93 25.82 12.70
C PRO A 42 20.38 27.09 13.44
N HIS A 43 21.68 27.37 13.56
CA HIS A 43 22.19 28.49 14.33
C HIS A 43 22.00 29.83 13.62
N PRO A 44 21.92 30.94 14.39
CA PRO A 44 21.99 32.29 13.84
C PRO A 44 23.31 32.56 13.09
N THR A 45 23.33 33.63 12.29
CA THR A 45 24.55 34.12 11.65
C THR A 45 25.56 34.57 12.69
N TRP A 46 26.80 34.08 12.56
CA TRP A 46 27.96 34.55 13.32
C TRP A 46 28.79 35.50 12.46
N ASN A 47 29.24 36.60 13.05
CA ASN A 47 30.14 37.54 12.40
C ASN A 47 31.56 37.31 12.93
N PHE A 48 32.52 37.08 12.04
CA PHE A 48 33.94 36.97 12.34
C PHE A 48 34.71 38.11 11.66
N GLN A 49 35.90 38.43 12.19
CA GLN A 49 36.79 39.45 11.61
C GLN A 49 37.68 38.83 10.53
N ASP A 50 38.84 39.41 10.26
CA ASP A 50 39.76 38.90 9.23
C ASP A 50 40.27 37.48 9.55
N ASP A 51 40.46 37.14 10.84
CA ASP A 51 40.86 35.80 11.29
C ASP A 51 39.70 35.03 11.95
N ILE A 52 39.59 33.74 11.63
CA ILE A 52 38.60 32.83 12.24
C ILE A 52 39.15 32.30 13.57
N ASP A 53 38.44 32.58 14.65
CA ASP A 53 38.65 31.89 15.93
C ASP A 53 38.10 30.45 15.84
N TRP A 54 39.00 29.49 15.66
CA TRP A 54 38.65 28.07 15.59
C TRP A 54 38.11 27.49 16.91
N ASN A 55 38.21 28.22 18.03
CA ASN A 55 37.62 27.84 19.31
C ASN A 55 36.27 28.52 19.59
N ALA A 56 35.73 29.28 18.63
CA ALA A 56 34.51 30.06 18.81
C ALA A 56 33.30 29.18 19.14
N ASP A 57 32.64 29.46 20.27
CA ASP A 57 31.36 28.88 20.67
C ASP A 57 30.32 29.97 21.04
N PRO A 58 29.95 30.85 20.09
CA PRO A 58 29.07 31.99 20.33
C PRO A 58 27.65 31.60 20.77
N PHE A 59 27.26 30.33 20.56
CA PHE A 59 25.93 29.82 20.87
C PHE A 59 25.92 28.80 22.01
N GLY A 60 27.07 28.47 22.59
CA GLY A 60 27.20 27.43 23.62
C GLY A 60 26.73 26.05 23.15
N GLN A 61 26.91 25.74 21.87
CA GLN A 61 26.34 24.56 21.22
C GLN A 61 27.42 23.69 20.59
N ARG A 62 27.48 22.42 21.01
CA ARG A 62 28.40 21.41 20.42
C ARG A 62 28.26 21.28 18.91
N ASN A 63 27.03 21.41 18.39
CA ASN A 63 26.75 21.28 16.97
C ASN A 63 27.39 22.43 16.17
N TRP A 64 27.40 23.65 16.73
CA TRP A 64 28.11 24.78 16.14
C TRP A 64 29.61 24.49 16.01
N ARG A 65 30.25 24.10 17.11
CA ARG A 65 31.70 23.77 17.11
C ARG A 65 32.02 22.66 16.11
N ALA A 66 31.24 21.58 16.10
CA ALA A 66 31.41 20.51 15.13
C ALA A 66 31.28 21.02 13.68
N GLN A 67 30.23 21.79 13.36
CA GLN A 67 30.03 22.33 12.01
C GLN A 67 31.15 23.29 11.57
N LEU A 68 31.69 24.09 12.50
CA LEU A 68 32.82 24.98 12.24
C LEU A 68 34.04 24.19 11.74
N HIS A 69 34.40 23.09 12.41
CA HIS A 69 35.54 22.25 12.03
C HIS A 69 35.26 21.28 10.87
N MET A 70 34.00 21.09 10.45
CA MET A 70 33.68 20.29 9.25
C MET A 70 34.06 21.01 7.94
N LEU A 71 34.24 22.34 8.00
CA LEU A 71 34.54 23.21 6.85
C LEU A 71 33.54 23.16 5.68
N ARG A 72 32.41 22.46 5.82
CA ARG A 72 31.37 22.37 4.77
C ARG A 72 30.82 23.73 4.33
N TRP A 73 30.87 24.70 5.23
CA TRP A 73 30.44 26.07 4.95
C TRP A 73 31.35 26.77 3.92
N LEU A 74 32.54 26.24 3.61
CA LEU A 74 33.40 26.73 2.53
C LEU A 74 32.98 26.27 1.13
N GLU A 75 32.06 25.31 1.01
CA GLU A 75 31.67 24.73 -0.28
C GLU A 75 31.08 25.74 -1.29
N PRO A 76 30.22 26.71 -0.90
CA PRO A 76 29.81 27.78 -1.80
C PRO A 76 30.99 28.60 -2.34
N VAL A 77 31.96 28.92 -1.47
CA VAL A 77 33.18 29.65 -1.86
C VAL A 77 34.02 28.83 -2.83
N ARG A 78 34.22 27.54 -2.54
CA ARG A 78 34.94 26.62 -3.42
C ARG A 78 34.34 26.61 -4.83
N ARG A 79 33.01 26.50 -4.93
CA ARG A 79 32.31 26.45 -6.24
C ARG A 79 32.38 27.77 -6.99
N VAL A 80 32.28 28.91 -6.30
CA VAL A 80 32.46 30.24 -6.90
C VAL A 80 33.91 30.43 -7.38
N ALA A 81 34.89 29.95 -6.61
CA ALA A 81 36.29 29.95 -7.01
C ALA A 81 36.55 29.07 -8.25
N MET A 82 35.90 27.89 -8.33
CA MET A 82 35.96 27.02 -9.51
C MET A 82 35.37 27.66 -10.78
N ASP A 83 34.44 28.60 -10.64
CA ASP A 83 33.91 29.41 -11.75
C ASP A 83 34.86 30.56 -12.16
N GLY A 84 36.02 30.71 -11.51
CA GLY A 84 37.08 31.66 -11.86
C GLY A 84 37.20 32.89 -10.95
N ASP A 85 36.47 32.95 -9.84
CA ASP A 85 36.57 34.06 -8.88
C ASP A 85 37.84 33.96 -8.02
N ARG A 86 38.79 34.87 -8.24
CA ARG A 86 40.07 34.90 -7.52
C ARG A 86 39.95 35.26 -6.05
N GLN A 87 38.99 36.11 -5.67
CA GLN A 87 38.82 36.51 -4.27
C GLN A 87 38.29 35.34 -3.46
N ALA A 88 37.32 34.60 -4.01
CA ALA A 88 36.82 33.37 -3.42
C ALA A 88 37.92 32.30 -3.32
N GLN A 89 38.76 32.16 -4.36
CA GLN A 89 39.90 31.24 -4.37
C GLN A 89 40.89 31.58 -3.24
N GLU A 90 41.30 32.84 -3.14
CA GLU A 90 42.25 33.30 -2.12
C GLU A 90 41.70 33.10 -0.70
N PHE A 91 40.43 33.47 -0.46
CA PHE A 91 39.78 33.26 0.83
C PHE A 91 39.70 31.78 1.21
N TRP A 92 39.33 30.91 0.28
CA TRP A 92 39.26 29.47 0.54
C TRP A 92 40.63 28.91 0.94
N LEU A 93 41.68 29.26 0.17
CA LEU A 93 43.06 28.80 0.42
C LEU A 93 43.58 29.31 1.77
N GLN A 94 43.40 30.60 2.07
CA GLN A 94 43.83 31.20 3.34
C GLN A 94 43.11 30.57 4.53
N THR A 95 41.81 30.34 4.41
CA THR A 95 41.01 29.73 5.47
C THR A 95 41.46 28.29 5.75
N CYS A 96 41.65 27.47 4.71
CA CYS A 96 42.13 26.10 4.87
C CYS A 96 43.54 26.04 5.47
N LYS A 97 44.46 26.92 5.05
CA LYS A 97 45.80 27.02 5.65
C LYS A 97 45.72 27.40 7.13
N SER A 98 44.95 28.44 7.48
CA SER A 98 44.71 28.86 8.86
C SER A 98 44.19 27.71 9.72
N TRP A 99 43.23 26.93 9.20
CA TRP A 99 42.70 25.77 9.92
C TRP A 99 43.79 24.72 10.18
N ILE A 100 44.57 24.35 9.17
CA ILE A 100 45.62 23.32 9.26
C ILE A 100 46.70 23.72 10.26
N GLU A 101 47.13 24.98 10.21
CA GLU A 101 48.16 25.51 11.12
C GLU A 101 47.66 25.57 12.58
N ALA A 102 46.40 25.96 12.78
CA ALA A 102 45.81 26.06 14.12
C ALA A 102 45.42 24.71 14.74
N ASN A 103 45.23 23.66 13.94
CA ASN A 103 44.67 22.38 14.38
C ASN A 103 45.54 21.17 13.99
N PRO A 104 46.81 21.10 14.44
CA PRO A 104 47.66 19.94 14.18
C PRO A 104 47.04 18.67 14.77
N GLN A 105 47.36 17.52 14.18
CA GLN A 105 46.88 16.22 14.64
C GLN A 105 47.24 16.01 16.12
N SER A 106 46.22 15.82 16.95
CA SER A 106 46.34 15.55 18.39
C SER A 106 45.38 14.42 18.78
N ASP A 107 45.63 13.73 19.91
CA ASP A 107 44.73 12.67 20.36
C ASP A 107 43.39 13.31 20.79
N PRO A 108 42.25 13.05 20.13
CA PRO A 108 41.01 13.80 20.30
C PRO A 108 40.15 13.17 21.40
N LYS A 109 40.69 12.21 22.14
CA LYS A 109 39.95 11.44 23.14
C LYS A 109 39.74 12.20 24.43
N GLU A 110 40.23 13.43 24.55
CA GLU A 110 39.89 14.26 25.69
C GLU A 110 38.40 14.59 25.63
N LYS A 111 37.65 13.93 26.53
CA LYS A 111 36.24 14.17 26.75
C LYS A 111 36.07 14.92 28.06
N ASP A 112 35.14 15.88 28.07
CA ASP A 112 34.72 16.54 29.30
C ASP A 112 34.03 15.55 30.25
N GLN A 113 33.70 16.01 31.47
CA GLN A 113 33.02 15.18 32.48
C GLN A 113 31.63 14.70 32.03
N GLN A 114 31.07 15.29 30.96
CA GLN A 114 29.79 14.93 30.37
C GLN A 114 29.95 14.01 29.14
N GLY A 115 31.19 13.61 28.81
CA GLY A 115 31.50 12.69 27.72
C GLY A 115 31.58 13.35 26.32
N ASN A 116 31.58 14.68 26.23
CA ASN A 116 31.71 15.40 24.96
C ASN A 116 33.16 15.66 24.61
N PHE A 117 33.49 15.70 23.32
CA PHE A 117 34.82 16.08 22.86
C PHE A 117 35.18 17.50 23.28
N VAL A 118 36.40 17.67 23.84
CA VAL A 118 36.97 18.97 24.21
C VAL A 118 37.30 19.78 22.96
N SER A 119 37.81 19.14 21.91
CA SER A 119 38.01 19.71 20.58
C SER A 119 37.33 18.84 19.51
N TYR A 120 36.67 19.48 18.54
CA TYR A 120 36.04 18.80 17.40
C TYR A 120 36.94 18.81 16.16
N ALA A 121 38.18 19.30 16.26
CA ALA A 121 39.09 19.37 15.13
C ALA A 121 39.39 17.98 14.53
N TRP A 122 39.63 16.96 15.34
CA TRP A 122 39.92 15.59 14.89
C TRP A 122 38.94 14.58 15.52
N ALA A 123 37.64 14.84 15.43
CA ALA A 123 36.63 14.01 16.09
C ALA A 123 35.59 13.43 15.13
N ASP A 124 35.46 12.10 15.16
CA ASP A 124 34.27 11.38 14.70
C ASP A 124 33.97 11.65 13.20
N MET A 125 32.73 11.94 12.80
CA MET A 125 32.42 12.29 11.41
C MET A 125 32.99 13.64 10.93
N VAL A 126 33.47 14.52 11.83
CA VAL A 126 33.91 15.89 11.49
C VAL A 126 35.14 15.86 10.59
N GLU A 127 36.11 15.03 10.93
CA GLU A 127 37.35 14.85 10.19
C GLU A 127 37.13 14.29 8.78
N ALA A 128 36.14 13.42 8.62
CA ALA A 128 35.79 12.81 7.34
C ALA A 128 35.18 13.84 6.38
N LEU A 129 34.21 14.62 6.87
CA LEU A 129 33.57 15.67 6.08
C LEU A 129 34.57 16.74 5.65
N ARG A 130 35.45 17.15 6.57
CA ARG A 130 36.51 18.11 6.27
C ARG A 130 37.50 17.54 5.26
N ALA A 131 37.92 16.28 5.42
CA ALA A 131 38.87 15.67 4.48
C ALA A 131 38.33 15.66 3.04
N MET A 132 37.03 15.45 2.86
CA MET A 132 36.38 15.59 1.55
C MET A 132 36.40 17.05 1.04
N VAL A 133 36.08 18.04 1.88
CA VAL A 133 36.17 19.47 1.50
C VAL A 133 37.59 19.84 1.03
N LEU A 134 38.60 19.41 1.79
CA LEU A 134 40.02 19.64 1.43
C LEU A 134 40.38 18.94 0.11
N THR A 135 39.96 17.69 -0.06
CA THR A 135 40.24 16.90 -1.28
C THR A 135 39.58 17.53 -2.51
N PHE A 136 38.32 17.95 -2.43
CA PHE A 136 37.62 18.57 -3.56
C PHE A 136 38.06 20.00 -3.86
N GLY A 137 38.85 20.60 -2.97
CA GLY A 137 39.53 21.88 -3.18
C GLY A 137 40.88 21.76 -3.90
N LEU A 138 41.43 20.56 -4.09
CA LEU A 138 42.70 20.36 -4.82
C LEU A 138 42.76 21.08 -6.19
N PRO A 139 41.70 21.10 -7.02
CA PRO A 139 41.72 21.82 -8.29
C PRO A 139 41.86 23.36 -8.18
N LEU A 140 41.70 23.93 -6.98
CA LEU A 140 41.91 25.36 -6.73
C LEU A 140 43.39 25.71 -6.49
N VAL A 141 44.27 24.74 -6.23
CA VAL A 141 45.68 25.01 -6.00
C VAL A 141 46.43 24.96 -7.31
N GLN A 142 47.41 25.86 -7.51
CA GLN A 142 48.27 25.81 -8.69
C GLN A 142 49.14 24.56 -8.66
N GLU A 143 49.36 23.98 -9.84
CA GLU A 143 50.21 22.79 -10.00
C GLU A 143 51.62 23.07 -9.45
N GLY A 144 52.04 22.30 -8.44
CA GLY A 144 53.32 22.49 -7.74
C GLY A 144 53.25 23.32 -6.44
N GLU A 145 52.10 23.91 -6.10
CA GLU A 145 51.85 24.61 -4.83
C GLU A 145 50.91 23.84 -3.88
N ASP A 146 50.50 22.64 -4.28
CA ASP A 146 49.52 21.78 -3.62
C ASP A 146 50.09 20.96 -2.44
N GLN A 147 51.41 20.99 -2.24
CA GLN A 147 52.09 20.14 -1.27
C GLN A 147 51.51 20.25 0.15
N TRP A 148 51.25 21.46 0.66
CA TRP A 148 50.69 21.65 2.02
C TRP A 148 49.28 21.03 2.16
N LEU A 149 48.48 21.09 1.08
CA LEU A 149 47.12 20.56 1.07
C LEU A 149 47.15 19.03 0.91
N ALA A 150 48.00 18.52 0.01
CA ALA A 150 48.21 17.10 -0.19
C ALA A 150 48.75 16.41 1.09
N GLU A 151 49.69 17.05 1.80
CA GLU A 151 50.20 16.56 3.10
C GLU A 151 49.09 16.51 4.16
N SER A 152 48.23 17.53 4.21
CA SER A 152 47.08 17.54 5.11
C SER A 152 46.07 16.43 4.76
N ILE A 153 45.74 16.25 3.47
CA ILE A 153 44.84 15.19 3.00
C ILE A 153 45.43 13.81 3.33
N TYR A 154 46.73 13.60 3.13
CA TYR A 154 47.40 12.36 3.49
C TYR A 154 47.36 12.09 4.99
N ALA A 155 47.55 13.12 5.84
CA ALA A 155 47.39 13.00 7.29
C ALA A 155 45.95 12.59 7.68
N HIS A 156 44.92 13.14 7.02
CA HIS A 156 43.54 12.69 7.20
C HIS A 156 43.34 11.23 6.75
N GLY A 157 43.98 10.81 5.65
CA GLY A 157 43.92 9.41 5.20
C GLY A 157 44.53 8.43 6.22
N LEU A 158 45.70 8.76 6.78
CA LEU A 158 46.32 7.97 7.87
C LEU A 158 45.40 7.86 9.08
N TRP A 159 44.78 8.98 9.45
CA TRP A 159 43.84 9.05 10.56
C TRP A 159 42.64 8.14 10.36
N LEU A 160 41.96 8.27 9.21
CA LEU A 160 40.77 7.51 8.87
C LEU A 160 41.06 6.00 8.67
N ALA A 161 42.30 5.64 8.33
CA ALA A 161 42.74 4.26 8.21
C ALA A 161 42.89 3.57 9.58
N ASP A 162 43.27 4.27 10.66
CA ASP A 162 43.40 3.68 12.00
C ASP A 162 42.02 3.42 12.63
N SER A 163 41.74 2.15 12.96
CA SER A 163 40.46 1.73 13.54
C SER A 163 40.18 2.36 14.92
N LYS A 164 41.19 2.91 15.60
CA LYS A 164 41.04 3.58 16.91
C LYS A 164 40.27 4.90 16.87
N HIS A 165 40.07 5.46 15.67
CA HIS A 165 39.40 6.73 15.43
C HIS A 165 38.01 6.57 14.82
N LEU A 166 37.58 5.34 14.54
CA LEU A 166 36.28 5.10 13.93
C LEU A 166 35.12 5.46 14.87
N GLY A 167 34.15 6.18 14.31
CA GLY A 167 32.84 6.39 14.90
C GLY A 167 31.95 5.15 14.76
N HIS A 168 30.65 5.33 14.92
CA HIS A 168 29.66 4.26 14.79
C HIS A 168 28.60 4.62 13.74
N SER A 169 27.92 3.62 13.17
CA SER A 169 26.76 3.81 12.27
C SER A 169 27.07 4.84 11.16
N ASN A 170 26.22 5.83 10.93
CA ASN A 170 26.37 6.84 9.88
C ASN A 170 27.67 7.68 10.00
N HIS A 171 28.26 7.82 11.20
CA HIS A 171 29.54 8.50 11.34
C HIS A 171 30.68 7.67 10.70
N ALA A 172 30.69 6.36 10.94
CA ALA A 172 31.65 5.44 10.33
C ALA A 172 31.47 5.40 8.80
N LEU A 173 30.22 5.45 8.32
CA LEU A 173 29.92 5.54 6.89
C LEU A 173 30.61 6.75 6.24
N HIS A 174 30.50 7.94 6.85
CA HIS A 174 31.19 9.13 6.33
C HIS A 174 32.71 8.99 6.36
N GLN A 175 33.28 8.41 7.42
CA GLN A 175 34.72 8.14 7.51
C GLN A 175 35.22 7.20 6.41
N HIS A 176 34.48 6.13 6.12
CA HIS A 176 34.87 5.18 5.08
C HIS A 176 34.73 5.77 3.67
N GLN A 177 33.69 6.59 3.42
CA GLN A 177 33.59 7.34 2.15
C GLN A 177 34.78 8.29 1.96
N ALA A 178 35.15 9.05 3.00
CA ALA A 178 36.29 9.95 2.94
C ALA A 178 37.61 9.19 2.70
N LEU A 179 37.83 8.07 3.38
CA LEU A 179 39.02 7.23 3.16
C LEU A 179 39.08 6.69 1.72
N PHE A 180 37.94 6.27 1.16
CA PHE A 180 37.85 5.83 -0.23
C PHE A 180 38.20 6.96 -1.21
N VAL A 181 37.64 8.15 -1.01
CA VAL A 181 37.88 9.33 -1.86
C VAL A 181 39.35 9.75 -1.82
N ILE A 182 39.94 9.83 -0.62
CA ILE A 182 41.36 10.17 -0.43
C ILE A 182 42.26 9.11 -1.06
N GLY A 183 41.96 7.83 -0.79
CA GLY A 183 42.71 6.71 -1.36
C GLY A 183 42.71 6.74 -2.89
N SER A 184 41.55 7.02 -3.49
CA SER A 184 41.40 7.13 -4.94
C SER A 184 42.18 8.33 -5.49
N ALA A 185 42.05 9.50 -4.85
CA ALA A 185 42.70 10.73 -5.29
C ALA A 185 44.24 10.69 -5.19
N LEU A 186 44.78 9.93 -4.22
CA LEU A 186 46.22 9.77 -4.00
C LEU A 186 46.80 8.47 -4.60
N GLY A 187 46.00 7.68 -5.31
CA GLY A 187 46.44 6.39 -5.86
C GLY A 187 46.83 5.35 -4.79
N ASN A 188 46.29 5.44 -3.57
CA ASN A 188 46.56 4.52 -2.47
C ASN A 188 45.57 3.34 -2.47
N ALA A 189 45.98 2.24 -3.09
CA ALA A 189 45.16 1.03 -3.22
C ALA A 189 44.83 0.35 -1.89
N GLU A 190 45.69 0.47 -0.87
CA GLU A 190 45.42 -0.11 0.46
C GLU A 190 44.26 0.61 1.14
N TRP A 191 44.20 1.94 1.02
CA TRP A 191 43.12 2.75 1.58
C TRP A 191 41.79 2.53 0.86
N THR A 192 41.79 2.44 -0.48
CA THR A 192 40.56 2.12 -1.22
C THR A 192 40.04 0.73 -0.86
N GLN A 193 40.92 -0.27 -0.79
CA GLN A 193 40.53 -1.64 -0.41
C GLN A 193 39.98 -1.70 1.02
N LEU A 194 40.67 -1.05 1.97
CA LEU A 194 40.24 -0.98 3.37
C LEU A 194 38.88 -0.28 3.51
N ALA A 195 38.69 0.83 2.80
CA ALA A 195 37.42 1.55 2.81
C ALA A 195 36.28 0.71 2.22
N THR A 196 36.49 0.04 1.09
CA THR A 196 35.48 -0.85 0.49
C THR A 196 35.12 -2.03 1.40
N GLN A 197 36.10 -2.66 2.05
CA GLN A 197 35.85 -3.72 3.04
C GLN A 197 35.02 -3.21 4.22
N ARG A 198 35.40 -2.07 4.80
CA ARG A 198 34.69 -1.48 5.93
C ARG A 198 33.28 -1.01 5.56
N LEU A 199 33.09 -0.42 4.38
CA LEU A 199 31.76 -0.07 3.84
C LEU A 199 30.89 -1.31 3.71
N THR A 200 31.42 -2.41 3.17
CA THR A 200 30.68 -3.67 3.01
C THR A 200 30.22 -4.21 4.36
N SER A 201 31.14 -4.36 5.32
CA SER A 201 30.81 -4.87 6.67
C SER A 201 29.82 -3.97 7.40
N LEU A 202 30.00 -2.64 7.32
CA LEU A 202 29.09 -1.68 7.95
C LEU A 202 27.69 -1.73 7.32
N PHE A 203 27.61 -1.87 6.00
CA PHE A 203 26.34 -1.99 5.28
C PHE A 203 25.56 -3.23 5.74
N GLU A 204 26.24 -4.38 5.78
CA GLU A 204 25.65 -5.66 6.20
C GLU A 204 25.21 -5.68 7.67
N GLU A 205 25.87 -4.91 8.52
CA GLU A 205 25.44 -4.68 9.90
C GLU A 205 24.23 -3.74 9.99
N ASN A 206 24.17 -2.73 9.13
CA ASN A 206 23.18 -1.65 9.21
C ASN A 206 21.86 -1.96 8.50
N TYR A 207 21.87 -2.83 7.47
CA TYR A 207 20.70 -3.24 6.70
C TYR A 207 20.52 -4.76 6.76
N ASP A 208 19.32 -5.21 7.12
CA ASP A 208 18.99 -6.64 7.11
C ASP A 208 18.56 -7.16 5.72
N GLU A 209 18.22 -8.44 5.64
CA GLU A 209 17.78 -9.09 4.40
C GLU A 209 16.44 -8.57 3.87
N GLN A 210 15.65 -7.86 4.69
CA GLN A 210 14.42 -7.20 4.26
C GLN A 210 14.67 -5.74 3.85
N GLY A 211 15.93 -5.29 3.86
CA GLY A 211 16.32 -3.94 3.50
C GLY A 211 15.99 -2.90 4.56
N VAL A 212 15.83 -3.26 5.84
CA VAL A 212 15.49 -2.31 6.91
C VAL A 212 16.72 -1.88 7.68
N ASN A 213 16.86 -0.56 7.86
CA ASN A 213 17.93 0.02 8.66
C ASN A 213 17.72 -0.22 10.17
N VAL A 214 18.81 -0.51 10.89
CA VAL A 214 18.78 -0.86 12.32
C VAL A 214 18.50 0.31 13.30
N GLU A 215 18.47 1.56 12.85
CA GLU A 215 18.43 2.72 13.75
C GLU A 215 17.06 2.93 14.43
N GLY A 216 16.00 2.28 13.94
CA GLY A 216 14.70 2.27 14.62
C GLY A 216 13.80 3.48 14.32
N ALA A 217 14.08 4.24 13.26
CA ALA A 217 13.24 5.37 12.83
C ALA A 217 13.16 5.48 11.30
N ILE A 218 11.95 5.70 10.77
CA ILE A 218 11.68 5.79 9.32
C ILE A 218 12.43 6.98 8.70
N GLY A 219 12.46 8.13 9.39
CA GLY A 219 13.21 9.30 8.93
C GLY A 219 14.70 9.04 8.76
N TYR A 220 15.29 8.22 9.64
CA TYR A 220 16.69 7.80 9.55
C TYR A 220 16.92 6.70 8.52
N HIS A 221 15.95 5.82 8.32
CA HIS A 221 15.99 4.85 7.24
C HIS A 221 16.09 5.53 5.86
N LYS A 222 15.26 6.56 5.61
CA LYS A 222 15.35 7.41 4.42
C LYS A 222 16.72 8.08 4.27
N ASN A 223 17.24 8.68 5.34
CA ASN A 223 18.52 9.38 5.28
C ASN A 223 19.68 8.42 5.00
N ASN A 224 19.70 7.25 5.66
CA ASN A 224 20.70 6.23 5.41
C ASN A 224 20.62 5.70 3.98
N LEU A 225 19.43 5.49 3.42
CA LEU A 225 19.28 5.08 2.02
C LEU A 225 19.97 6.08 1.08
N VAL A 226 19.75 7.38 1.26
CA VAL A 226 20.42 8.43 0.47
C VAL A 226 21.94 8.37 0.64
N TRP A 227 22.44 8.23 1.87
CA TRP A 227 23.88 8.19 2.13
C TRP A 227 24.56 6.92 1.60
N TRP A 228 23.89 5.78 1.63
CA TRP A 228 24.41 4.52 1.09
C TRP A 228 24.39 4.48 -0.44
N GLU A 229 23.36 5.03 -1.07
CA GLU A 229 23.37 5.24 -2.53
C GLU A 229 24.52 6.15 -2.95
N GLU A 230 24.78 7.23 -2.20
CA GLU A 230 25.94 8.08 -2.45
C GLU A 230 27.25 7.31 -2.28
N ALA A 231 27.40 6.53 -1.21
CA ALA A 231 28.60 5.73 -0.94
C ALA A 231 28.87 4.69 -2.03
N PHE A 232 27.84 3.97 -2.50
CA PHE A 232 28.00 2.99 -3.58
C PHE A 232 28.24 3.65 -4.93
N LYS A 233 27.62 4.81 -5.20
CA LYS A 233 27.94 5.61 -6.38
C LYS A 233 29.42 6.01 -6.42
N ARG A 234 30.06 6.26 -5.27
CA ARG A 234 31.51 6.55 -5.22
C ARG A 234 32.34 5.36 -5.69
N LEU A 235 31.93 4.13 -5.38
CA LEU A 235 32.56 2.91 -5.88
C LEU A 235 32.36 2.77 -7.40
N ASP A 236 31.12 2.97 -7.88
CA ASP A 236 30.77 2.80 -9.30
C ASP A 236 31.59 3.71 -10.22
N VAL A 237 31.78 5.00 -9.84
CA VAL A 237 32.49 5.96 -10.69
C VAL A 237 33.99 5.67 -10.82
N GLU A 238 34.56 4.83 -9.94
CA GLU A 238 35.93 4.32 -10.06
C GLU A 238 35.98 2.85 -10.54
N GLY A 239 34.84 2.30 -10.99
CA GLY A 239 34.76 0.92 -11.48
C GLY A 239 34.96 -0.15 -10.40
N VAL A 240 34.77 0.19 -9.12
CA VAL A 240 34.81 -0.76 -8.01
C VAL A 240 33.43 -1.41 -7.86
N PRO A 241 33.29 -2.74 -7.97
CA PRO A 241 32.01 -3.41 -7.81
C PRO A 241 31.40 -3.16 -6.42
N ARG A 242 30.09 -2.91 -6.40
CA ARG A 242 29.31 -2.90 -5.16
C ARG A 242 29.31 -4.29 -4.50
N PRO A 243 29.19 -4.40 -3.17
CA PRO A 243 28.98 -5.69 -2.52
C PRO A 243 27.63 -6.29 -2.97
N ALA A 244 27.52 -7.62 -3.02
CA ALA A 244 26.28 -8.30 -3.40
C ALA A 244 25.09 -7.92 -2.50
N SER A 245 25.36 -7.66 -1.22
CA SER A 245 24.37 -7.19 -0.25
C SER A 245 23.73 -5.85 -0.65
N ALA A 246 24.35 -5.03 -1.51
CA ALA A 246 23.81 -3.73 -1.93
C ALA A 246 22.42 -3.81 -2.58
N GLU A 247 22.00 -4.99 -3.09
CA GLU A 247 20.63 -5.21 -3.58
C GLU A 247 19.55 -4.98 -2.52
N ARG A 248 19.90 -5.09 -1.22
CA ARG A 248 19.02 -4.74 -0.08
C ARG A 248 18.55 -3.29 -0.12
N LEU A 249 19.25 -2.38 -0.80
CA LEU A 249 18.77 -1.00 -0.99
C LEU A 249 17.47 -0.95 -1.80
N ASN A 250 17.26 -1.85 -2.77
CA ASN A 250 15.99 -1.92 -3.51
C ASN A 250 14.82 -2.23 -2.57
N LEU A 251 15.04 -3.09 -1.57
CA LEU A 251 14.06 -3.42 -0.53
C LEU A 251 13.85 -2.25 0.44
N ALA A 252 14.87 -1.43 0.68
CA ALA A 252 14.74 -0.21 1.49
C ALA A 252 13.77 0.81 0.85
N TYR A 253 13.76 0.95 -0.49
CA TYR A 253 12.75 1.76 -1.18
C TYR A 253 11.33 1.21 -0.95
N LEU A 254 11.16 -0.10 -1.01
CA LEU A 254 9.88 -0.77 -0.78
C LEU A 254 9.38 -0.61 0.67
N GLU A 255 10.27 -0.65 1.66
CA GLU A 255 9.91 -0.35 3.06
C GLU A 255 9.38 1.07 3.21
N LEU A 256 10.05 2.07 2.61
CA LEU A 256 9.60 3.45 2.67
C LEU A 256 8.23 3.63 2.01
N ALA A 257 7.93 2.89 0.94
CA ALA A 257 6.61 2.90 0.32
C ALA A 257 5.55 2.37 1.28
N HIS A 258 5.82 1.25 1.98
CA HIS A 258 4.93 0.71 3.00
C HIS A 258 4.78 1.64 4.21
N ALA A 259 5.83 2.34 4.62
CA ALA A 259 5.80 3.29 5.74
C ALA A 259 5.10 4.63 5.42
N THR A 260 4.75 4.86 4.14
CA THR A 260 4.10 6.10 3.70
C THR A 260 2.59 6.02 3.92
N LYS A 261 2.07 6.97 4.70
CA LYS A 261 0.64 7.08 4.99
C LYS A 261 -0.15 7.54 3.74
N PRO A 262 -1.48 7.38 3.74
CA PRO A 262 -2.35 7.84 2.65
C PRO A 262 -2.27 9.35 2.32
N ASP A 263 -1.73 10.17 3.23
CA ASP A 263 -1.48 11.61 3.00
C ASP A 263 -0.12 11.90 2.31
N GLY A 264 0.64 10.86 1.95
CA GLY A 264 1.95 10.96 1.28
C GLY A 264 3.13 11.19 2.23
N THR A 265 2.91 11.24 3.54
CA THR A 265 3.96 11.45 4.55
C THR A 265 4.28 10.18 5.32
N PHE A 266 5.52 10.02 5.79
CA PHE A 266 5.92 8.87 6.62
C PHE A 266 5.21 8.85 7.96
N GLU A 267 4.95 7.64 8.47
CA GLU A 267 4.54 7.48 9.86
C GLU A 267 5.64 7.95 10.83
N LEU A 268 5.25 8.53 11.96
CA LEU A 268 6.15 9.20 12.91
C LEU A 268 6.83 8.24 13.90
N ILE A 269 7.19 7.03 13.46
CA ILE A 269 7.84 6.04 14.33
C ILE A 269 9.30 6.43 14.60
N GLY A 270 9.69 6.43 15.88
CA GLY A 270 11.03 6.83 16.33
C GLY A 270 11.32 8.31 16.07
N ASP A 271 12.59 8.65 15.86
CA ASP A 271 13.00 10.02 15.54
C ASP A 271 12.65 10.45 14.09
N THR A 272 11.37 10.35 13.74
CA THR A 272 10.82 10.72 12.44
C THR A 272 10.03 12.03 12.55
N GLU A 273 10.25 12.93 11.58
CA GLU A 273 9.44 14.15 11.40
C GLU A 273 8.43 13.94 10.28
N ALA A 274 7.37 14.75 10.24
CA ALA A 274 6.39 14.74 9.17
C ALA A 274 7.05 15.16 7.84
N THR A 275 7.48 14.16 7.07
CA THR A 275 8.20 14.32 5.81
C THR A 275 7.74 13.28 4.80
N THR A 276 8.05 13.51 3.53
CA THR A 276 7.73 12.60 2.42
C THR A 276 9.00 11.87 1.96
N PRO A 277 8.87 10.85 1.09
CA PRO A 277 10.04 10.25 0.45
C PRO A 277 10.90 11.24 -0.34
N GLY A 278 10.36 12.41 -0.71
CA GLY A 278 11.11 13.48 -1.37
C GLY A 278 11.51 13.09 -2.80
N ALA A 279 12.80 13.24 -3.12
CA ALA A 279 13.32 13.00 -4.47
C ALA A 279 13.66 11.52 -4.76
N LEU A 280 13.57 10.63 -3.76
CA LEU A 280 13.76 9.19 -3.97
C LEU A 280 12.71 8.67 -4.96
N SER A 281 13.11 7.83 -5.91
CA SER A 281 12.23 7.30 -6.95
C SER A 281 12.45 5.79 -7.09
N SER A 282 11.34 5.08 -6.95
CA SER A 282 11.12 3.68 -7.33
C SER A 282 9.67 3.59 -7.80
N PRO A 283 9.25 2.55 -8.53
CA PRO A 283 7.85 2.41 -8.94
C PRO A 283 6.85 2.58 -7.77
N GLU A 284 7.16 2.01 -6.61
CA GLU A 284 6.33 2.03 -5.41
C GLU A 284 6.36 3.37 -4.69
N LEU A 285 7.54 4.00 -4.58
CA LEU A 285 7.63 5.34 -4.01
C LEU A 285 6.94 6.38 -4.89
N ASP A 286 7.08 6.28 -6.20
CA ASP A 286 6.42 7.18 -7.14
C ASP A 286 4.89 7.03 -7.04
N TYR A 287 4.40 5.82 -6.79
CA TYR A 287 2.98 5.56 -6.53
C TYR A 287 2.47 6.25 -5.27
N VAL A 288 3.09 6.02 -4.12
CA VAL A 288 2.61 6.61 -2.86
C VAL A 288 2.80 8.13 -2.80
N LYS A 289 3.86 8.68 -3.44
CA LYS A 289 4.08 10.13 -3.53
C LYS A 289 3.07 10.83 -4.42
N SER A 290 2.62 10.15 -5.48
CA SER A 290 1.72 10.71 -6.49
C SER A 290 0.25 10.37 -6.23
N GLU A 291 -0.05 9.75 -5.08
CA GLU A 291 -1.40 9.31 -4.70
C GLU A 291 -2.00 8.35 -5.74
N GLY A 292 -1.15 7.51 -6.34
CA GLY A 292 -1.50 6.52 -7.37
C GLY A 292 -1.48 7.03 -8.81
N ALA A 293 -1.02 8.26 -9.08
CA ALA A 293 -0.98 8.81 -10.44
C ALA A 293 0.14 8.22 -11.32
N THR A 294 1.30 7.92 -10.75
CA THR A 294 2.49 7.39 -11.44
C THR A 294 3.05 6.19 -10.69
N GLY A 295 3.77 5.29 -11.36
CA GLY A 295 4.43 4.17 -10.68
C GLY A 295 3.54 2.92 -10.59
N GLN A 296 3.71 2.12 -9.53
CA GLN A 296 3.00 0.87 -9.26
C GLN A 296 2.75 0.73 -7.75
N PRO A 297 1.59 0.24 -7.30
CA PRO A 297 1.38 -0.03 -5.88
C PRO A 297 2.27 -1.21 -5.42
N PRO A 298 2.74 -1.22 -4.15
CA PRO A 298 3.27 -2.43 -3.53
C PRO A 298 2.28 -3.61 -3.63
N ALA A 299 2.81 -4.83 -3.73
CA ALA A 299 1.97 -6.02 -3.85
C ALA A 299 1.26 -6.36 -2.53
N GLU A 300 1.92 -6.16 -1.40
CA GLU A 300 1.38 -6.50 -0.10
C GLU A 300 0.47 -5.39 0.44
N LEU A 301 -0.70 -5.77 0.95
CA LEU A 301 -1.54 -4.88 1.77
C LEU A 301 -1.02 -4.78 3.21
N THR A 302 -0.37 -5.84 3.69
CA THR A 302 0.22 -5.91 5.03
C THR A 302 1.62 -6.50 4.94
N LYS A 303 2.62 -5.77 5.45
CA LYS A 303 4.02 -6.17 5.43
C LYS A 303 4.61 -6.14 6.83
N ILE A 304 5.29 -7.24 7.19
CA ILE A 304 6.02 -7.40 8.45
C ILE A 304 7.51 -7.28 8.17
N TYR A 305 8.16 -6.35 8.88
CA TYR A 305 9.60 -6.16 8.89
C TYR A 305 10.16 -6.57 10.25
N GLU A 306 11.06 -7.55 10.27
CA GLU A 306 11.63 -8.19 11.46
C GLU A 306 12.37 -7.21 12.39
N LYS A 307 12.81 -6.06 11.86
CA LYS A 307 13.40 -4.96 12.65
C LYS A 307 12.40 -4.13 13.43
N GLY A 308 11.14 -4.53 13.45
CA GLY A 308 10.18 -4.05 14.42
C GLY A 308 9.05 -3.21 13.82
N TYR A 309 8.64 -3.47 12.58
CA TYR A 309 7.54 -2.74 11.95
C TYR A 309 6.51 -3.69 11.36
N VAL A 310 5.24 -3.35 11.52
CA VAL A 310 4.15 -3.85 10.68
C VAL A 310 3.48 -2.63 10.06
N PHE A 311 3.28 -2.65 8.75
CA PHE A 311 2.45 -1.68 8.04
C PHE A 311 1.32 -2.42 7.35
N GLY A 312 0.08 -2.09 7.68
CA GLY A 312 -1.11 -2.73 7.12
C GLY A 312 -2.09 -1.72 6.56
N ARG A 313 -2.79 -2.08 5.48
CA ARG A 313 -3.66 -1.19 4.72
C ARG A 313 -4.92 -1.91 4.23
N SER A 314 -5.97 -1.13 3.93
CA SER A 314 -7.20 -1.65 3.29
C SER A 314 -7.07 -1.85 1.78
N GLY A 315 -6.17 -1.11 1.13
CA GLY A 315 -6.02 -1.06 -0.32
C GLY A 315 -5.01 0.02 -0.72
N TRP A 316 -4.61 0.08 -2.00
CA TRP A 316 -3.68 1.08 -2.53
C TRP A 316 -4.39 2.15 -3.37
N GLY A 317 -5.69 2.34 -3.21
CA GLY A 317 -6.41 3.33 -4.02
C GLY A 317 -6.65 2.89 -5.47
N ASP A 318 -6.45 1.61 -5.77
CA ASP A 318 -6.52 0.98 -7.08
C ASP A 318 -7.86 0.24 -7.33
N HIS A 319 -8.82 0.41 -6.41
CA HIS A 319 -10.15 -0.24 -6.43
C HIS A 319 -11.28 0.79 -6.20
N GLU A 320 -12.30 0.47 -5.39
CA GLU A 320 -13.47 1.33 -5.11
C GLU A 320 -13.17 2.55 -4.23
N ARG A 321 -12.03 2.56 -3.53
CA ARG A 321 -11.66 3.58 -2.55
C ARG A 321 -10.47 4.35 -3.08
N ASP A 322 -10.49 5.68 -2.93
CA ASP A 322 -9.38 6.53 -3.36
C ASP A 322 -8.16 6.34 -2.44
N PHE A 323 -6.93 6.46 -2.97
CA PHE A 323 -5.68 6.29 -2.22
C PHE A 323 -5.68 7.02 -0.87
N LYS A 324 -6.04 8.31 -0.87
CA LYS A 324 -6.10 9.16 0.34
C LYS A 324 -7.07 8.68 1.40
N LYS A 325 -8.13 7.99 1.00
CA LYS A 325 -9.15 7.49 1.91
C LYS A 325 -8.74 6.18 2.53
N GLU A 326 -7.87 5.39 1.90
CA GLU A 326 -7.45 4.08 2.39
C GLU A 326 -7.10 4.09 3.89
N THR A 327 -7.53 3.03 4.57
CA THR A 327 -7.11 2.76 5.94
C THR A 327 -5.66 2.30 5.91
N PHE A 328 -4.85 2.86 6.79
CA PHE A 328 -3.46 2.53 7.05
C PHE A 328 -3.27 2.44 8.56
N TYR A 329 -2.59 1.41 9.05
CA TYR A 329 -2.17 1.31 10.43
C TYR A 329 -0.71 0.86 10.49
N SER A 330 -0.03 1.25 11.57
CA SER A 330 1.32 0.77 11.86
C SER A 330 1.38 0.14 13.24
N LEU A 331 2.26 -0.85 13.39
CA LEU A 331 2.64 -1.44 14.68
C LEU A 331 4.16 -1.44 14.82
N SER A 332 4.66 -1.09 15.99
CA SER A 332 6.09 -1.13 16.32
C SER A 332 6.39 -2.27 17.30
N PHE A 333 7.54 -2.93 17.15
CA PHE A 333 8.00 -3.97 18.09
C PHE A 333 9.53 -4.09 18.12
N GLY A 334 10.06 -5.03 18.88
CA GLY A 334 11.50 -5.24 19.04
C GLY A 334 12.11 -4.42 20.17
N LYS A 335 13.40 -4.11 20.04
CA LYS A 335 14.19 -3.44 21.09
C LYS A 335 13.86 -1.95 21.17
N ALA A 336 13.56 -1.46 22.38
CA ALA A 336 13.29 -0.05 22.62
C ALA A 336 14.55 0.83 22.59
N ASN A 337 15.73 0.29 22.88
CA ASN A 337 16.99 1.04 22.96
C ASN A 337 17.76 1.14 21.64
N ARG A 338 17.05 1.21 20.51
CA ARG A 338 17.64 1.53 19.19
C ARG A 338 18.13 2.99 19.19
N VAL A 339 19.12 3.32 18.36
CA VAL A 339 19.78 4.65 18.35
C VAL A 339 18.77 5.79 18.23
N HIS A 340 17.76 5.60 17.39
CA HIS A 340 16.69 6.55 17.11
C HIS A 340 15.28 6.00 17.39
N GLY A 341 15.19 4.84 18.05
CA GLY A 341 13.92 4.23 18.45
C GLY A 341 13.44 4.72 19.83
N HIS A 342 12.17 4.51 20.11
CA HIS A 342 11.52 4.90 21.36
C HIS A 342 11.03 3.67 22.16
N GLN A 343 10.42 3.89 23.33
CA GLN A 343 9.76 2.83 24.10
C GLN A 343 8.32 2.57 23.60
N ASP A 344 8.21 2.36 22.29
CA ASP A 344 6.97 2.29 21.52
C ASP A 344 6.52 0.85 21.23
N GLY A 345 7.15 -0.16 21.82
CA GLY A 345 6.83 -1.56 21.55
C GLY A 345 5.34 -1.87 21.78
N ALA A 346 4.72 -2.50 20.77
CA ALA A 346 3.29 -2.76 20.61
C ALA A 346 2.39 -1.51 20.46
N SER A 347 2.95 -0.33 20.15
CA SER A 347 2.17 0.87 19.79
C SER A 347 1.42 0.64 18.48
N LEU A 348 0.29 1.33 18.32
CA LEU A 348 -0.58 1.27 17.15
C LEU A 348 -0.92 2.70 16.68
N THR A 349 -0.72 3.00 15.40
CA THR A 349 -1.25 4.21 14.76
C THR A 349 -2.34 3.86 13.76
N LEU A 350 -3.20 4.82 13.40
CA LEU A 350 -4.31 4.61 12.47
C LEU A 350 -4.57 5.89 11.67
N HIS A 351 -4.57 5.76 10.35
CA HIS A 351 -4.98 6.77 9.39
C HIS A 351 -6.09 6.19 8.51
N SER A 352 -7.21 6.88 8.33
CA SER A 352 -8.28 6.44 7.42
C SER A 352 -9.19 7.61 7.03
N ASN A 353 -9.85 7.51 5.88
CA ASN A 353 -10.75 8.53 5.34
C ASN A 353 -10.08 9.91 5.18
N GLY A 354 -8.78 9.94 4.87
CA GLY A 354 -8.02 11.18 4.69
C GLY A 354 -7.48 11.80 5.98
N HIS A 355 -7.64 11.13 7.12
CA HIS A 355 -7.24 11.69 8.42
C HIS A 355 -6.46 10.70 9.28
N PRO A 356 -5.41 11.16 10.00
CA PRO A 356 -4.87 10.43 11.13
C PRO A 356 -5.87 10.48 12.30
N TRP A 357 -6.22 9.31 12.84
CA TRP A 357 -7.08 9.14 14.02
C TRP A 357 -6.29 8.81 15.27
N LEU A 358 -5.31 7.91 15.13
CA LEU A 358 -4.37 7.55 16.18
C LEU A 358 -2.95 7.85 15.71
N VAL A 359 -2.22 8.60 16.51
CA VAL A 359 -0.94 9.23 16.13
C VAL A 359 0.15 8.91 17.15
N ASP A 360 1.41 9.12 16.76
CA ASP A 360 2.55 9.09 17.68
C ASP A 360 2.89 10.50 18.20
N ALA A 361 3.55 10.60 19.35
CA ALA A 361 4.07 11.87 19.87
C ALA A 361 5.21 12.44 19.00
N GLY A 362 5.91 11.61 18.23
CA GLY A 362 6.99 12.01 17.32
C GLY A 362 8.29 12.41 18.04
N LYS A 363 9.19 13.08 17.32
CA LYS A 363 10.58 13.31 17.76
C LYS A 363 10.81 14.50 18.69
N TYR A 364 10.15 15.63 18.43
CA TYR A 364 10.45 16.96 18.98
C TYR A 364 11.85 17.50 18.69
N ALA A 365 12.85 17.21 19.52
CA ALA A 365 14.21 17.75 19.40
C ALA A 365 15.22 16.95 20.22
N TYR A 366 16.51 17.09 19.92
CA TYR A 366 17.61 16.55 20.74
C TYR A 366 17.95 17.45 21.93
N LYS A 367 16.93 17.73 22.75
CA LYS A 367 17.03 18.60 23.93
C LYS A 367 16.67 17.80 25.18
N LYS A 368 17.42 18.00 26.27
CA LYS A 368 17.09 17.39 27.56
C LYS A 368 15.99 18.21 28.25
N ASP A 369 14.74 17.89 27.96
CA ASP A 369 13.56 18.47 28.60
C ASP A 369 12.39 17.47 28.68
N ALA A 370 11.31 17.86 29.36
CA ALA A 370 10.15 16.99 29.60
C ALA A 370 9.47 16.52 28.30
N MET A 371 9.51 17.33 27.23
CA MET A 371 8.92 16.95 25.94
C MET A 371 9.71 15.81 25.29
N ARG A 372 11.04 15.90 25.28
CA ARG A 372 11.86 14.82 24.73
C ARG A 372 11.76 13.55 25.58
N ASP A 373 11.76 13.69 26.91
CA ASP A 373 11.60 12.55 27.82
C ASP A 373 10.23 11.88 27.62
N TYR A 374 9.17 12.66 27.41
CA TYR A 374 7.83 12.18 27.08
C TYR A 374 7.82 11.39 25.77
N CYS A 375 8.33 11.97 24.68
CA CYS A 375 8.44 11.33 23.35
C CYS A 375 9.20 10.00 23.38
N LEU A 376 10.28 9.90 24.16
CA LEU A 376 11.09 8.67 24.25
C LEU A 376 10.42 7.57 25.10
N SER A 377 9.48 7.96 25.96
CA SER A 377 8.87 7.08 26.94
C SER A 377 7.55 6.50 26.45
N ARG A 378 7.12 5.43 27.11
CA ARG A 378 5.80 4.79 26.93
C ARG A 378 4.62 5.76 27.03
N LEU A 379 4.79 6.93 27.69
CA LEU A 379 3.73 7.93 27.82
C LEU A 379 3.35 8.59 26.49
N GLY A 380 4.29 8.72 25.55
CA GLY A 380 4.06 9.33 24.23
C GLY A 380 3.49 8.38 23.17
N HIS A 381 3.16 7.14 23.52
CA HIS A 381 2.75 6.10 22.58
C HIS A 381 1.41 5.45 22.92
N ASN A 382 0.82 4.79 21.92
CA ASN A 382 -0.49 4.14 22.03
C ASN A 382 -0.36 2.76 22.65
N VAL A 383 -0.01 2.68 23.93
CA VAL A 383 0.33 1.43 24.65
C VAL A 383 -0.37 1.32 26.01
N VAL A 384 -0.19 0.19 26.72
CA VAL A 384 -0.71 -0.01 28.09
C VAL A 384 0.34 0.35 29.14
N GLN A 385 0.31 1.56 29.67
CA GLN A 385 1.20 2.00 30.76
C GLN A 385 0.80 1.34 32.09
N VAL A 386 1.76 0.79 32.85
CA VAL A 386 1.53 0.31 34.22
C VAL A 386 1.90 1.43 35.20
N GLU A 387 0.99 1.78 36.10
CA GLU A 387 1.22 2.81 37.12
C GLU A 387 2.20 2.32 38.19
N ASP A 388 2.95 3.25 38.78
CA ASP A 388 3.93 2.99 39.85
C ASP A 388 5.03 1.97 39.51
N ARG A 389 5.21 1.64 38.22
CA ARG A 389 6.27 0.75 37.72
C ARG A 389 7.07 1.44 36.63
N VAL A 390 8.39 1.47 36.78
CA VAL A 390 9.31 2.01 35.78
C VAL A 390 9.50 0.97 34.67
N TYR A 391 9.35 1.40 33.42
CA TYR A 391 9.61 0.56 32.25
C TYR A 391 11.12 0.40 32.04
N ASN A 392 11.59 -0.81 31.75
CA ASN A 392 12.98 -1.06 31.42
C ASN A 392 13.26 -0.73 29.94
N PRO A 393 14.00 0.34 29.60
CA PRO A 393 14.26 0.70 28.20
C PRO A 393 15.10 -0.35 27.44
N LYS A 394 15.70 -1.32 28.13
CA LYS A 394 16.45 -2.43 27.51
C LYS A 394 15.57 -3.64 27.20
N SER A 395 14.28 -3.63 27.54
CA SER A 395 13.38 -4.72 27.18
C SER A 395 13.13 -4.76 25.68
N GLU A 396 12.75 -5.93 25.22
CA GLU A 396 12.33 -6.20 23.86
C GLU A 396 10.86 -6.62 23.89
N VAL A 397 10.06 -6.03 23.02
CA VAL A 397 8.68 -6.43 22.80
C VAL A 397 8.67 -7.40 21.63
N ALA A 398 8.41 -8.68 21.88
CA ALA A 398 8.48 -9.71 20.87
C ALA A 398 7.15 -9.84 20.11
N LEU A 399 7.20 -9.92 18.78
CA LEU A 399 6.09 -10.41 17.96
C LEU A 399 6.07 -11.94 18.06
N ILE A 400 5.16 -12.49 18.85
CA ILE A 400 5.08 -13.94 19.14
C ILE A 400 4.10 -14.68 18.23
N ARG A 401 3.27 -13.96 17.48
CA ARG A 401 2.34 -14.51 16.50
C ARG A 401 2.08 -13.47 15.42
N SER A 402 2.08 -13.92 14.16
CA SER A 402 1.59 -13.14 13.02
C SER A 402 0.82 -14.04 12.07
N PHE A 403 -0.29 -13.54 11.53
CA PHE A 403 -1.08 -14.16 10.48
C PHE A 403 -1.73 -13.05 9.66
N THR A 404 -1.71 -13.18 8.33
CA THR A 404 -2.30 -12.20 7.41
C THR A 404 -3.01 -12.95 6.30
N SER A 405 -4.23 -12.53 5.98
CA SER A 405 -5.01 -12.94 4.80
C SER A 405 -5.64 -11.71 4.17
N ASP A 406 -6.37 -11.90 3.06
CA ASP A 406 -7.09 -10.82 2.40
C ASP A 406 -8.21 -10.25 3.29
N GLU A 407 -8.75 -11.03 4.22
CA GLU A 407 -9.84 -10.64 5.11
C GLU A 407 -9.35 -10.08 6.45
N VAL A 408 -8.23 -10.61 6.99
CA VAL A 408 -7.82 -10.34 8.35
C VAL A 408 -6.32 -10.32 8.57
N ASP A 409 -5.84 -9.41 9.42
CA ASP A 409 -4.51 -9.48 10.00
C ASP A 409 -4.59 -9.76 11.51
N ASP A 410 -3.68 -10.55 12.05
CA ASP A 410 -3.62 -10.94 13.46
C ASP A 410 -2.18 -10.96 13.98
N PHE A 411 -1.88 -10.06 14.93
CA PHE A 411 -0.57 -9.94 15.55
C PHE A 411 -0.67 -10.05 17.07
N THR A 412 0.20 -10.84 17.69
CA THR A 412 0.33 -10.86 19.16
C THR A 412 1.73 -10.46 19.58
N PHE A 413 1.80 -9.46 20.45
CA PHE A 413 3.01 -8.94 21.06
C PHE A 413 3.10 -9.35 22.52
N ALA A 414 4.29 -9.71 22.99
CA ALA A 414 4.59 -9.95 24.40
C ALA A 414 5.58 -8.91 24.92
N ASP A 415 5.22 -8.26 26.04
CA ASP A 415 6.01 -7.24 26.70
C ASP A 415 6.18 -7.60 28.18
N SER A 416 7.44 -7.66 28.61
CA SER A 416 7.86 -7.94 29.98
C SER A 416 8.73 -6.82 30.56
N GLY A 417 8.64 -5.63 29.98
CA GLY A 417 9.48 -4.48 30.35
C GLY A 417 9.18 -3.89 31.72
N TYR A 418 8.02 -4.19 32.32
CA TYR A 418 7.76 -3.88 33.72
C TYR A 418 8.08 -5.07 34.62
N LYS A 419 8.85 -4.80 35.67
CA LYS A 419 9.20 -5.81 36.65
C LYS A 419 7.94 -6.44 37.28
N GLY A 420 7.78 -7.75 37.10
CA GLY A 420 6.71 -8.54 37.70
C GLY A 420 5.36 -8.47 36.97
N VAL A 421 5.32 -7.87 35.77
CA VAL A 421 4.12 -7.77 34.95
C VAL A 421 4.41 -8.36 33.56
N GLU A 422 3.53 -9.24 33.09
CA GLU A 422 3.50 -9.74 31.72
C GLU A 422 2.32 -9.07 31.00
N LEU A 423 2.62 -8.40 29.90
CA LEU A 423 1.64 -7.76 29.03
C LEU A 423 1.60 -8.53 27.70
N LYS A 424 0.40 -8.87 27.24
CA LYS A 424 0.18 -9.39 25.89
C LYS A 424 -0.84 -8.54 25.17
N ARG A 425 -0.42 -7.91 24.07
CA ARG A 425 -1.31 -7.18 23.16
C ARG A 425 -1.56 -8.02 21.94
N ARG A 426 -2.82 -8.31 21.63
CA ARG A 426 -3.23 -8.88 20.35
C ARG A 426 -3.99 -7.84 19.54
N VAL A 427 -3.59 -7.62 18.29
CA VAL A 427 -4.22 -6.67 17.36
C VAL A 427 -4.74 -7.46 16.18
N VAL A 428 -6.04 -7.41 15.95
CA VAL A 428 -6.71 -8.10 14.86
C VAL A 428 -7.41 -7.08 13.96
N TYR A 429 -7.00 -6.94 12.70
CA TYR A 429 -7.61 -6.02 11.74
C TYR A 429 -8.59 -6.76 10.83
N CYS A 430 -9.88 -6.47 10.93
CA CYS A 430 -10.88 -6.90 9.96
C CYS A 430 -10.89 -5.92 8.79
N ARG A 431 -10.35 -6.33 7.64
CA ARG A 431 -10.11 -5.44 6.50
C ARG A 431 -11.39 -4.98 5.83
N GLY A 432 -12.29 -5.92 5.52
CA GLY A 432 -13.57 -5.59 4.90
C GLY A 432 -14.46 -4.72 5.80
N GLY A 433 -14.38 -4.88 7.12
CA GLY A 433 -15.12 -4.10 8.09
C GLY A 433 -14.46 -2.76 8.48
N GLU A 434 -13.18 -2.58 8.14
CA GLU A 434 -12.36 -1.42 8.50
C GLU A 434 -12.31 -1.16 10.03
N PHE A 435 -12.14 -2.23 10.80
CA PHE A 435 -12.00 -2.13 12.26
C PHE A 435 -10.92 -3.06 12.83
N LEU A 436 -10.30 -2.60 13.91
CA LEU A 436 -9.32 -3.31 14.72
C LEU A 436 -9.97 -3.79 16.02
N LEU A 437 -9.67 -5.02 16.41
CA LEU A 437 -9.90 -5.54 17.76
C LEU A 437 -8.54 -5.63 18.47
N VAL A 438 -8.38 -4.84 19.53
CA VAL A 438 -7.18 -4.82 20.37
C VAL A 438 -7.50 -5.47 21.71
N ILE A 439 -6.78 -6.54 22.05
CA ILE A 439 -6.92 -7.29 23.28
C ILE A 439 -5.63 -7.16 24.08
N ASP A 440 -5.66 -6.37 25.13
CA ASP A 440 -4.54 -6.19 26.04
C ASP A 440 -4.77 -7.02 27.30
N ASN A 441 -4.02 -8.11 27.48
CA ASN A 441 -4.03 -8.89 28.71
C ASN A 441 -2.88 -8.43 29.63
N VAL A 442 -3.21 -8.15 30.88
CA VAL A 442 -2.27 -7.75 31.92
C VAL A 442 -2.25 -8.84 32.99
N PHE A 443 -1.07 -9.39 33.26
CA PHE A 443 -0.85 -10.38 34.31
C PHE A 443 0.24 -9.89 35.26
N SER A 444 -0.03 -9.92 36.56
CA SER A 444 0.90 -9.52 37.60
C SER A 444 0.70 -10.38 38.83
N ALA A 445 1.79 -10.65 39.56
CA ALA A 445 1.72 -11.29 40.86
C ALA A 445 1.09 -10.36 41.92
N ASP A 446 1.38 -9.06 41.80
CA ASP A 446 0.85 -8.00 42.65
C ASP A 446 -0.38 -7.35 42.01
N GLU A 447 -1.21 -6.68 42.83
CA GLU A 447 -2.23 -5.79 42.28
C GLU A 447 -1.57 -4.58 41.62
N VAL A 448 -1.94 -4.30 40.37
CA VAL A 448 -1.43 -3.16 39.60
C VAL A 448 -2.58 -2.38 38.99
N SER A 449 -2.38 -1.09 38.78
CA SER A 449 -3.23 -0.25 37.94
C SER A 449 -2.54 -0.04 36.59
N ALA A 450 -3.28 -0.12 35.49
CA ALA A 450 -2.76 0.15 34.16
C ALA A 450 -3.70 1.07 33.36
N ARG A 451 -3.10 1.92 32.53
CA ARG A 451 -3.77 2.80 31.57
C ARG A 451 -3.48 2.35 30.14
N GLN A 452 -4.51 1.95 29.41
CA GLN A 452 -4.46 1.84 27.96
C GLN A 452 -4.62 3.25 27.36
N ARG A 453 -3.65 3.69 26.56
CA ARG A 453 -3.53 5.08 26.07
C ARG A 453 -3.72 5.16 24.56
N TRP A 454 -4.42 6.20 24.11
CA TRP A 454 -4.70 6.50 22.71
C TRP A 454 -4.54 8.01 22.44
N HIS A 455 -3.54 8.37 21.65
CA HIS A 455 -3.25 9.73 21.23
C HIS A 455 -4.06 10.02 19.96
N LEU A 456 -4.90 11.05 20.03
CA LEU A 456 -5.70 11.51 18.91
C LEU A 456 -4.94 12.58 18.12
N ASP A 457 -5.32 12.82 16.86
CA ASP A 457 -4.79 13.97 16.13
C ASP A 457 -5.38 15.31 16.63
N THR A 458 -4.66 16.42 16.45
CA THR A 458 -4.97 17.71 17.07
C THR A 458 -6.36 18.28 16.74
N ASP A 459 -6.90 17.91 15.58
CA ASP A 459 -8.16 18.45 15.04
C ASP A 459 -9.36 17.51 15.26
N THR A 460 -9.17 16.43 16.02
CA THR A 460 -10.21 15.42 16.26
C THR A 460 -11.18 15.90 17.33
N ALA A 461 -12.48 16.01 17.00
CA ALA A 461 -13.53 16.20 17.99
C ALA A 461 -13.89 14.85 18.65
N VAL A 462 -14.25 14.87 19.92
CA VAL A 462 -14.58 13.67 20.70
C VAL A 462 -15.99 13.80 21.28
N GLU A 463 -16.81 12.78 21.07
CA GLU A 463 -18.17 12.66 21.63
C GLU A 463 -18.30 11.34 22.41
N ASP A 464 -18.82 11.41 23.64
CA ASP A 464 -19.16 10.23 24.43
C ASP A 464 -20.38 9.51 23.85
N ILE A 465 -20.25 8.20 23.62
CA ILE A 465 -21.32 7.34 23.12
C ILE A 465 -21.43 6.07 23.99
N PRO A 466 -22.55 5.32 23.91
CA PRO A 466 -22.67 4.07 24.65
C PRO A 466 -21.53 3.09 24.35
N GLY A 467 -20.72 2.80 25.37
CA GLY A 467 -19.60 1.87 25.29
C GLY A 467 -18.28 2.45 24.75
N GLY A 468 -18.16 3.76 24.55
CA GLY A 468 -16.90 4.38 24.13
C GLY A 468 -17.04 5.80 23.61
N LEU A 469 -16.24 6.13 22.61
CA LEU A 469 -16.14 7.47 22.02
C LEU A 469 -16.36 7.41 20.50
N ARG A 470 -17.05 8.42 19.96
CA ARG A 470 -17.01 8.78 18.54
C ARG A 470 -16.01 9.91 18.35
N LEU A 471 -15.17 9.77 17.34
CA LEU A 471 -14.17 10.72 16.90
C LEU A 471 -14.64 11.31 15.58
N ASP A 472 -14.72 12.63 15.46
CA ASP A 472 -15.22 13.30 14.25
C ASP A 472 -14.20 14.29 13.69
N ARG A 473 -14.06 14.29 12.36
CA ARG A 473 -13.23 15.24 11.61
C ARG A 473 -13.72 15.38 10.17
N ASP A 474 -13.93 16.63 9.73
CA ASP A 474 -14.29 16.99 8.35
C ASP A 474 -15.44 16.14 7.72
N GLY A 475 -16.44 15.80 8.54
CA GLY A 475 -17.61 15.00 8.11
C GLY A 475 -17.37 13.49 8.05
N THR A 476 -16.21 13.02 8.51
CA THR A 476 -15.87 11.61 8.68
C THR A 476 -15.79 11.24 10.16
N SER A 477 -15.98 9.96 10.47
CA SER A 477 -16.00 9.48 11.85
C SER A 477 -15.12 8.23 12.05
N SER A 478 -14.53 8.14 13.24
CA SER A 478 -13.88 6.95 13.78
C SER A 478 -14.47 6.64 15.16
N PHE A 479 -14.32 5.41 15.64
CA PHE A 479 -14.93 4.92 16.88
C PHE A 479 -13.88 4.25 17.74
N LEU A 480 -13.91 4.52 19.04
CA LEU A 480 -13.05 3.89 20.04
C LEU A 480 -13.93 3.31 21.15
N LEU A 481 -14.16 2.00 21.12
CA LEU A 481 -15.14 1.31 21.97
C LEU A 481 -14.45 0.32 22.91
N TRP A 482 -14.93 0.21 24.15
CA TRP A 482 -14.49 -0.80 25.11
C TRP A 482 -15.61 -1.79 25.41
N LYS A 483 -15.27 -3.08 25.49
CA LYS A 483 -16.20 -4.17 25.79
C LYS A 483 -15.72 -5.01 26.99
N GLY A 484 -16.65 -5.73 27.61
CA GLY A 484 -16.41 -6.44 28.87
C GLY A 484 -16.56 -5.52 30.07
N ASN A 485 -15.55 -5.47 30.94
CA ASN A 485 -15.57 -4.60 32.12
C ASN A 485 -15.33 -3.14 31.69
N ALA A 486 -16.30 -2.27 31.93
CA ALA A 486 -16.19 -0.84 31.58
C ALA A 486 -14.99 -0.21 32.31
N PRO A 487 -13.95 0.25 31.59
CA PRO A 487 -12.83 0.94 32.21
C PRO A 487 -13.22 2.39 32.58
N ALA A 488 -12.46 3.00 33.48
CA ALA A 488 -12.58 4.43 33.73
C ALA A 488 -11.87 5.20 32.60
N ILE A 489 -12.59 6.06 31.89
CA ILE A 489 -12.07 6.87 30.78
C ILE A 489 -11.70 8.28 31.26
N SER A 490 -10.56 8.79 30.82
CA SER A 490 -10.16 10.19 30.96
C SER A 490 -9.50 10.71 29.69
N ILE A 491 -9.55 12.02 29.48
CA ILE A 491 -8.90 12.69 28.34
C ILE A 491 -8.03 13.83 28.87
N VAL A 492 -6.76 13.87 28.48
CA VAL A 492 -5.82 14.95 28.80
C VAL A 492 -5.42 15.66 27.51
N LYS A 493 -5.26 17.00 27.56
CA LYS A 493 -4.79 17.81 26.44
C LYS A 493 -3.78 18.85 26.91
N GLY A 494 -2.55 18.78 26.43
CA GLY A 494 -1.50 19.79 26.64
C GLY A 494 -1.20 20.12 28.10
N SER A 495 -1.08 19.10 28.96
CA SER A 495 -0.77 19.28 30.39
C SER A 495 0.73 19.39 30.61
N GLU A 496 1.18 20.37 31.39
CA GLU A 496 2.59 20.49 31.79
C GLU A 496 2.91 19.72 33.08
N GLU A 497 1.93 19.57 33.98
CA GLU A 497 2.11 18.95 35.30
C GLU A 497 0.86 18.13 35.71
N PRO A 498 0.91 16.78 35.61
CA PRO A 498 1.98 16.00 34.99
C PRO A 498 2.09 16.27 33.49
N PHE A 499 3.29 16.11 32.92
CA PHE A 499 3.55 16.35 31.50
C PHE A 499 2.87 15.27 30.64
N ASP A 500 1.83 15.64 29.89
CA ASP A 500 1.05 14.71 29.07
C ASP A 500 0.21 15.45 28.00
N GLY A 501 -0.23 14.74 26.96
CA GLY A 501 -1.10 15.30 25.93
C GLY A 501 -0.38 16.23 24.96
N TRP A 502 0.81 15.83 24.49
CA TRP A 502 1.62 16.61 23.55
C TRP A 502 2.05 15.75 22.35
N MET A 503 2.33 16.41 21.24
CA MET A 503 3.00 15.79 20.09
C MET A 503 3.90 16.80 19.38
N SER A 504 4.70 16.31 18.44
CA SER A 504 5.58 17.10 17.60
C SER A 504 5.63 16.53 16.19
N ARG A 505 5.19 17.30 15.19
CA ARG A 505 5.33 16.91 13.79
C ARG A 505 6.65 17.37 13.17
N LYS A 506 7.27 18.42 13.73
CA LYS A 506 8.49 19.06 13.21
C LYS A 506 9.50 19.35 14.31
N TRP A 507 10.75 19.57 13.91
CA TRP A 507 11.81 19.99 14.81
C TRP A 507 11.41 21.18 15.71
N MET A 508 11.55 21.02 17.03
CA MET A 508 11.27 22.02 18.08
C MET A 508 9.81 22.50 18.16
N GLU A 509 8.88 21.80 17.51
CA GLU A 509 7.45 22.08 17.59
C GLU A 509 6.81 21.33 18.76
N LYS A 510 5.99 22.02 19.56
CA LYS A 510 5.22 21.41 20.65
C LYS A 510 3.74 21.72 20.44
N LEU A 511 2.94 20.70 20.11
CA LEU A 511 1.50 20.83 19.83
C LEU A 511 0.68 20.11 20.92
N PRO A 512 -0.33 20.77 21.52
CA PRO A 512 -1.22 20.11 22.46
C PRO A 512 -2.15 19.13 21.73
N THR A 513 -2.17 17.88 22.18
CA THR A 513 -3.05 16.83 21.62
C THR A 513 -3.84 16.11 22.69
N GLN A 514 -4.96 15.49 22.30
CA GLN A 514 -5.82 14.74 23.20
C GLN A 514 -5.31 13.31 23.39
N VAL A 515 -5.16 12.88 24.64
CA VAL A 515 -4.79 11.51 25.00
C VAL A 515 -5.93 10.91 25.81
N VAL A 516 -6.59 9.92 25.22
CA VAL A 516 -7.63 9.12 25.86
C VAL A 516 -6.96 8.00 26.66
N SER A 517 -7.30 7.89 27.94
CA SER A 517 -6.80 6.83 28.84
C SER A 517 -7.96 6.01 29.39
N ALA A 518 -7.89 4.69 29.20
CA ALA A 518 -8.78 3.72 29.84
C ALA A 518 -8.04 3.02 30.98
N THR A 519 -8.56 3.11 32.20
CA THR A 519 -7.89 2.61 33.41
C THR A 519 -8.59 1.40 33.99
N GLN A 520 -7.82 0.37 34.35
CA GLN A 520 -8.26 -0.81 35.09
C GLN A 520 -7.20 -1.25 36.10
N SER A 521 -7.64 -1.91 37.18
CA SER A 521 -6.76 -2.45 38.22
C SER A 521 -7.05 -3.90 38.51
N GLY A 522 -6.03 -4.63 38.95
CA GLY A 522 -6.15 -6.02 39.37
C GLY A 522 -4.84 -6.80 39.21
N ARG A 523 -4.90 -8.12 39.45
CA ARG A 523 -3.77 -9.04 39.19
C ARG A 523 -3.83 -9.67 37.80
N ARG A 524 -5.04 -9.85 37.28
CA ARG A 524 -5.32 -10.37 35.95
C ARG A 524 -6.55 -9.66 35.41
N PHE A 525 -6.36 -8.84 34.39
CA PHE A 525 -7.44 -8.11 33.73
C PHE A 525 -7.11 -7.92 32.25
N ARG A 526 -8.10 -7.45 31.48
CA ARG A 526 -7.90 -7.17 30.07
C ARG A 526 -8.72 -5.99 29.59
N PHE A 527 -8.13 -5.23 28.68
CA PHE A 527 -8.87 -4.30 27.83
C PHE A 527 -9.25 -5.01 26.54
N ILE A 528 -10.51 -4.88 26.16
CA ILE A 528 -10.99 -5.30 24.84
C ILE A 528 -11.50 -4.05 24.15
N THR A 529 -10.74 -3.58 23.18
CA THR A 529 -10.93 -2.30 22.52
C THR A 529 -11.20 -2.52 21.04
N ILE A 530 -12.24 -1.88 20.52
CA ILE A 530 -12.57 -1.90 19.09
C ILE A 530 -12.34 -0.50 18.55
N ILE A 531 -11.53 -0.40 17.50
CA ILE A 531 -11.17 0.85 16.83
C ILE A 531 -11.65 0.75 15.39
N ALA A 532 -12.62 1.57 14.97
CA ALA A 532 -13.23 1.44 13.65
C ALA A 532 -13.25 2.78 12.94
N ALA A 533 -12.90 2.81 11.65
CA ALA A 533 -12.95 4.02 10.83
C ALA A 533 -13.58 3.74 9.45
N PRO A 534 -14.83 3.23 9.40
CA PRO A 534 -15.41 2.77 8.16
C PRO A 534 -15.70 3.91 7.19
N GLN A 535 -15.56 3.66 5.89
CA GLN A 535 -15.88 4.63 4.82
C GLN A 535 -17.28 5.23 4.94
N SER A 536 -18.23 4.42 5.41
CA SER A 536 -19.62 4.81 5.53
C SER A 536 -19.90 5.81 6.67
N GLY A 537 -18.95 6.02 7.57
CA GLY A 537 -19.14 6.75 8.83
C GLY A 537 -20.02 6.04 9.86
N ASN A 538 -20.52 4.83 9.56
CA ASN A 538 -21.44 4.09 10.42
C ASN A 538 -20.79 2.78 10.92
N PHE A 539 -20.66 2.67 12.24
CA PHE A 539 -20.18 1.45 12.90
C PHE A 539 -21.02 1.12 14.14
N SER A 540 -21.35 -0.15 14.35
CA SER A 540 -21.93 -0.60 15.62
C SER A 540 -21.58 -2.05 15.93
N VAL A 541 -21.32 -2.34 17.19
CA VAL A 541 -21.16 -3.72 17.67
C VAL A 541 -22.55 -4.28 17.99
N LYS A 542 -22.96 -5.33 17.28
CA LYS A 542 -24.25 -6.01 17.50
C LYS A 542 -24.19 -6.95 18.69
N LYS A 543 -23.14 -7.76 18.74
CA LYS A 543 -22.92 -8.73 19.81
C LYS A 543 -21.44 -8.96 20.03
N MET A 544 -21.08 -9.30 21.25
CA MET A 544 -19.74 -9.79 21.56
C MET A 544 -19.81 -10.79 22.71
N ASP A 545 -19.22 -11.96 22.50
CA ASP A 545 -19.07 -13.02 23.49
C ASP A 545 -17.58 -13.30 23.72
N ALA A 546 -17.18 -13.46 24.98
CA ALA A 546 -15.79 -13.75 25.36
C ALA A 546 -15.76 -14.88 26.40
N THR A 547 -15.75 -16.13 25.94
CA THR A 547 -15.84 -17.34 26.78
C THR A 547 -14.75 -18.35 26.41
N GLY A 548 -14.16 -19.02 27.40
CA GLY A 548 -13.25 -20.16 27.15
C GLY A 548 -11.99 -19.87 26.32
N GLY A 549 -11.50 -18.62 26.29
CA GLY A 549 -10.34 -18.23 25.45
C GLY A 549 -10.71 -17.82 24.02
N ARG A 550 -11.99 -17.89 23.66
CA ARG A 550 -12.54 -17.43 22.38
C ARG A 550 -13.21 -16.07 22.55
N ILE A 551 -13.03 -15.18 21.57
CA ILE A 551 -13.78 -13.94 21.40
C ILE A 551 -14.53 -14.01 20.08
N ALA A 552 -15.86 -13.90 20.12
CA ALA A 552 -16.70 -13.74 18.94
C ALA A 552 -17.29 -12.33 18.94
N LEU A 553 -17.11 -11.60 17.86
CA LEU A 553 -17.57 -10.22 17.68
C LEU A 553 -18.40 -10.12 16.41
N SER A 554 -19.66 -9.69 16.52
CA SER A 554 -20.48 -9.33 15.38
C SER A 554 -20.62 -7.80 15.30
N ALA A 555 -20.17 -7.20 14.20
CA ALA A 555 -20.14 -5.77 13.99
C ALA A 555 -20.77 -5.38 12.65
N LEU A 556 -21.63 -4.37 12.67
CA LEU A 556 -22.16 -3.73 11.48
C LEU A 556 -21.25 -2.56 11.09
N SER A 557 -20.69 -2.62 9.88
CA SER A 557 -19.89 -1.57 9.26
C SER A 557 -20.55 -1.14 7.95
N GLY A 558 -21.12 0.07 7.93
CA GLY A 558 -22.02 0.50 6.87
C GLY A 558 -23.24 -0.41 6.73
N ARG A 559 -23.39 -1.04 5.55
CA ARG A 559 -24.50 -1.96 5.26
C ARG A 559 -24.18 -3.43 5.52
N TYR A 560 -22.95 -3.73 5.93
CA TYR A 560 -22.42 -5.09 6.01
C TYR A 560 -22.23 -5.50 7.46
N GLN A 561 -22.62 -6.73 7.79
CA GLN A 561 -22.35 -7.34 9.08
C GLN A 561 -21.15 -8.28 8.96
N PHE A 562 -20.15 -8.08 9.80
CA PHE A 562 -18.93 -8.87 9.88
C PHE A 562 -18.91 -9.63 11.21
N ASN A 563 -18.66 -10.93 11.15
CA ASN A 563 -18.48 -11.78 12.32
C ASN A 563 -17.00 -12.18 12.42
N LEU A 564 -16.31 -11.65 13.43
CA LEU A 564 -14.92 -11.94 13.73
C LEU A 564 -14.85 -12.96 14.87
N THR A 565 -14.16 -14.07 14.66
CA THR A 565 -13.83 -15.04 15.70
C THR A 565 -12.33 -15.05 15.95
N VAL A 566 -11.95 -14.91 17.22
CA VAL A 566 -10.55 -14.91 17.67
C VAL A 566 -10.38 -16.01 18.71
N GLU A 567 -9.57 -17.01 18.38
CA GLU A 567 -9.17 -18.14 19.22
C GLU A 567 -7.65 -18.08 19.44
N GLU A 568 -7.09 -18.93 20.30
CA GLU A 568 -5.66 -18.86 20.67
C GLU A 568 -4.72 -18.93 19.46
N ASP A 569 -5.00 -19.81 18.51
CA ASP A 569 -4.19 -20.13 17.34
C ASP A 569 -4.85 -19.77 16.00
N ARG A 570 -6.10 -19.30 16.02
CA ARG A 570 -6.90 -19.05 14.82
C ARG A 570 -7.67 -17.73 14.89
N VAL A 571 -7.81 -17.08 13.74
CA VAL A 571 -8.73 -15.96 13.53
C VAL A 571 -9.50 -16.21 12.24
N SER A 572 -10.80 -15.92 12.23
CA SER A 572 -11.63 -15.97 11.02
C SER A 572 -12.60 -14.79 10.97
N VAL A 573 -12.90 -14.35 9.76
CA VAL A 573 -13.88 -13.29 9.49
C VAL A 573 -14.89 -13.81 8.49
N THR A 574 -16.17 -13.65 8.79
CA THR A 574 -17.26 -14.01 7.88
C THR A 574 -18.20 -12.83 7.69
N LEU A 575 -18.86 -12.78 6.53
CA LEU A 575 -19.88 -11.77 6.21
C LEU A 575 -21.28 -12.38 6.41
N GLY A 576 -22.19 -11.63 7.05
CA GLY A 576 -23.60 -12.03 7.18
C GLY A 576 -24.11 -12.16 8.62
N GLU A 577 -25.31 -12.74 8.78
CA GLU A 577 -25.92 -12.96 10.08
C GLU A 577 -25.18 -14.01 10.94
N GLU A 578 -25.43 -13.99 12.24
CA GLU A 578 -24.71 -14.75 13.25
C GLU A 578 -24.94 -16.27 13.10
N GLY A 579 -23.87 -17.09 13.12
CA GLY A 579 -23.96 -18.56 13.02
C GLY A 579 -23.07 -19.22 11.95
N THR A 580 -22.40 -18.44 11.10
CA THR A 580 -21.51 -18.90 10.02
C THR A 580 -20.07 -19.20 10.48
N ILE A 581 -19.85 -19.62 11.74
CA ILE A 581 -18.51 -19.90 12.25
C ILE A 581 -18.25 -21.41 12.20
N SER A 582 -17.44 -21.82 11.25
CA SER A 582 -17.09 -23.22 10.96
C SER A 582 -15.59 -23.33 10.63
N SER A 583 -14.92 -24.44 10.96
CA SER A 583 -13.60 -24.72 10.36
C SER A 583 -13.87 -25.09 8.90
N GLU A 584 -13.47 -24.24 7.95
CA GLU A 584 -13.71 -24.45 6.51
C GLU A 584 -13.53 -25.92 6.08
N LEU A 585 -12.43 -26.57 6.50
CA LEU A 585 -12.15 -27.97 6.21
C LEU A 585 -13.05 -29.01 6.90
N ASP A 586 -13.38 -28.83 8.18
CA ASP A 586 -14.18 -29.83 8.92
C ASP A 586 -15.63 -29.83 8.42
N ASP A 587 -16.15 -28.66 8.06
CA ASP A 587 -17.49 -28.50 7.51
C ASP A 587 -17.57 -29.01 6.08
N VAL A 588 -16.55 -28.74 5.25
CA VAL A 588 -16.44 -29.35 3.91
C VAL A 588 -16.36 -30.88 4.02
N ARG A 589 -15.58 -31.43 4.97
CA ARG A 589 -15.48 -32.88 5.20
C ARG A 589 -16.80 -33.48 5.69
N SER A 590 -17.48 -32.80 6.61
CA SER A 590 -18.78 -33.24 7.12
C SER A 590 -19.84 -33.24 6.02
N ALA A 591 -19.89 -32.17 5.22
CA ALA A 591 -20.76 -32.07 4.06
C ALA A 591 -20.45 -33.14 3.01
N TRP A 592 -19.18 -33.45 2.78
CA TRP A 592 -18.75 -34.52 1.88
C TRP A 592 -19.27 -35.89 2.33
N LEU A 593 -19.08 -36.25 3.61
CA LEU A 593 -19.59 -37.50 4.18
C LEU A 593 -21.12 -37.56 4.09
N LYS A 594 -21.82 -36.47 4.43
CA LYS A 594 -23.28 -36.38 4.34
C LYS A 594 -23.78 -36.54 2.90
N THR A 595 -23.07 -35.96 1.94
CA THR A 595 -23.36 -36.13 0.51
C THR A 595 -23.23 -37.61 0.10
N MET A 596 -22.20 -38.32 0.56
CA MET A 596 -22.03 -39.75 0.27
C MET A 596 -23.17 -40.61 0.83
N ASP A 597 -23.64 -40.30 2.04
CA ASP A 597 -24.76 -41.02 2.65
C ASP A 597 -26.09 -40.74 1.91
N LEU A 598 -26.36 -39.47 1.55
CA LEU A 598 -27.53 -39.11 0.74
C LEU A 598 -27.53 -39.79 -0.63
N CYS A 599 -26.37 -39.88 -1.30
CA CYS A 599 -26.23 -40.64 -2.55
C CYS A 599 -26.55 -42.12 -2.34
N ARG A 600 -26.10 -42.72 -1.23
CA ARG A 600 -26.36 -44.14 -0.91
C ARG A 600 -27.85 -44.38 -0.68
N ASP A 601 -28.51 -43.50 0.07
CA ASP A 601 -29.93 -43.60 0.40
C ASP A 601 -30.83 -43.41 -0.84
N ALA A 602 -30.42 -42.55 -1.77
CA ALA A 602 -31.10 -42.36 -3.06
C ALA A 602 -30.87 -43.50 -4.06
N GLY A 603 -29.96 -44.45 -3.76
CA GLY A 603 -29.60 -45.52 -4.69
C GLY A 603 -28.84 -45.03 -5.91
N ALA A 604 -28.04 -43.97 -5.77
CA ALA A 604 -27.32 -43.34 -6.88
C ALA A 604 -26.40 -44.33 -7.62
N VAL A 605 -26.49 -44.33 -8.95
CA VAL A 605 -25.61 -45.08 -9.84
C VAL A 605 -24.41 -44.18 -10.14
N TRP A 606 -23.31 -44.38 -9.40
CA TRP A 606 -22.09 -43.57 -9.50
C TRP A 606 -21.51 -43.53 -10.93
N SER A 607 -21.98 -42.59 -11.74
CA SER A 607 -21.72 -42.45 -13.18
C SER A 607 -21.35 -41.03 -13.60
N ALA A 608 -21.25 -40.09 -12.65
CA ALA A 608 -20.76 -38.74 -12.89
C ALA A 608 -19.33 -38.79 -13.45
N PRO A 609 -19.03 -37.98 -14.48
CA PRO A 609 -17.68 -37.93 -15.04
C PRO A 609 -16.69 -37.45 -13.99
N LYS A 610 -15.52 -38.10 -13.95
CA LYS A 610 -14.38 -37.71 -13.11
C LYS A 610 -13.38 -36.90 -13.93
N PRO A 611 -12.58 -36.03 -13.31
CA PRO A 611 -11.50 -35.35 -14.03
C PRO A 611 -10.43 -36.36 -14.49
N ASP A 612 -9.91 -36.18 -15.70
CA ASP A 612 -9.00 -37.15 -16.35
C ASP A 612 -7.65 -37.29 -15.62
N ASP A 613 -7.18 -36.22 -14.98
CA ASP A 613 -5.89 -36.12 -14.27
C ASP A 613 -6.05 -35.93 -12.74
N GLY A 614 -7.28 -36.02 -12.23
CA GLY A 614 -7.58 -35.74 -10.83
C GLY A 614 -7.63 -34.25 -10.48
N LEU A 615 -7.52 -33.34 -11.44
CA LEU A 615 -7.53 -31.89 -11.20
C LEU A 615 -8.83 -31.24 -11.68
N PHE A 616 -9.30 -30.23 -10.95
CA PHE A 616 -10.43 -29.43 -11.39
C PHE A 616 -10.03 -28.47 -12.52
N THR A 617 -10.83 -28.39 -13.57
CA THR A 617 -10.68 -27.41 -14.65
C THR A 617 -12.04 -26.87 -15.08
N THR A 618 -12.07 -25.68 -15.68
CA THR A 618 -13.29 -25.10 -16.26
C THR A 618 -13.91 -26.00 -17.34
N ARG A 619 -13.08 -26.67 -18.16
CA ARG A 619 -13.52 -27.67 -19.14
C ARG A 619 -14.20 -28.87 -18.47
N TYR A 620 -13.59 -29.42 -17.42
CA TYR A 620 -14.19 -30.50 -16.64
C TYR A 620 -15.52 -30.05 -16.02
N TRP A 621 -15.57 -28.85 -15.44
CA TRP A 621 -16.80 -28.29 -14.89
C TRP A 621 -17.91 -28.17 -15.94
N GLY A 622 -17.58 -27.67 -17.14
CA GLY A 622 -18.53 -27.60 -18.25
C GLY A 622 -19.11 -28.98 -18.62
N HIS A 623 -18.29 -30.02 -18.69
CA HIS A 623 -18.75 -31.39 -18.95
C HIS A 623 -19.62 -31.94 -17.81
N LEU A 624 -19.22 -31.75 -16.55
CA LEU A 624 -19.96 -32.22 -15.38
C LEU A 624 -21.32 -31.52 -15.29
N LYS A 625 -21.36 -30.20 -15.50
CA LYS A 625 -22.58 -29.39 -15.53
C LYS A 625 -23.55 -29.87 -16.61
N ALA A 626 -23.05 -30.15 -17.82
CA ALA A 626 -23.85 -30.70 -18.91
C ALA A 626 -24.39 -32.10 -18.58
N TRP A 627 -23.59 -32.95 -17.92
CA TRP A 627 -24.01 -34.27 -17.48
C TRP A 627 -25.15 -34.20 -16.45
N VAL A 628 -25.05 -33.32 -15.45
CA VAL A 628 -26.11 -33.10 -14.44
C VAL A 628 -27.41 -32.67 -15.12
N ALA A 629 -27.35 -31.75 -16.08
CA ALA A 629 -28.52 -31.26 -16.80
C ALA A 629 -29.21 -32.31 -17.68
N GLN A 630 -28.55 -33.42 -18.00
CA GLN A 630 -29.09 -34.52 -18.79
C GLN A 630 -29.73 -35.64 -17.95
N GLN A 631 -29.60 -35.60 -16.62
CA GLN A 631 -30.17 -36.62 -15.75
C GLN A 631 -31.65 -36.36 -15.46
N ASP A 632 -32.46 -37.43 -15.41
CA ASP A 632 -33.88 -37.34 -15.04
C ASP A 632 -34.05 -36.89 -13.57
N ASP A 633 -33.18 -37.38 -12.67
CA ASP A 633 -33.11 -36.94 -11.28
C ASP A 633 -31.92 -36.00 -11.09
N THR A 634 -32.16 -34.71 -11.34
CA THR A 634 -31.16 -33.64 -11.20
C THR A 634 -30.67 -33.49 -9.75
N ARG A 635 -31.48 -33.82 -8.75
CA ARG A 635 -31.07 -33.73 -7.34
C ARG A 635 -30.01 -34.78 -7.03
N SER A 636 -30.27 -36.04 -7.36
CA SER A 636 -29.30 -37.13 -7.14
C SER A 636 -28.01 -36.92 -7.95
N ALA A 637 -28.12 -36.44 -9.19
CA ALA A 637 -26.98 -36.09 -10.02
C ALA A 637 -26.11 -34.98 -9.41
N ARG A 638 -26.73 -33.94 -8.83
CA ARG A 638 -26.00 -32.87 -8.13
C ARG A 638 -25.29 -33.38 -6.89
N LEU A 639 -25.90 -34.25 -6.09
CA LEU A 639 -25.23 -34.87 -4.93
C LEU A 639 -24.01 -35.68 -5.37
N GLU A 640 -24.12 -36.43 -6.47
CA GLU A 640 -22.98 -37.17 -6.99
C GLU A 640 -21.83 -36.25 -7.43
N ALA A 641 -22.16 -35.20 -8.18
CA ALA A 641 -21.21 -34.18 -8.59
C ALA A 641 -20.57 -33.47 -7.38
N LEU A 642 -21.36 -33.12 -6.36
CA LEU A 642 -20.89 -32.50 -5.11
C LEU A 642 -19.90 -33.41 -4.38
N SER A 643 -20.14 -34.72 -4.33
CA SER A 643 -19.21 -35.67 -3.71
C SER A 643 -17.83 -35.63 -4.36
N ILE A 644 -17.78 -35.48 -5.68
CA ILE A 644 -16.51 -35.34 -6.43
C ILE A 644 -15.86 -33.98 -6.12
N LEU A 645 -16.60 -32.88 -6.26
CA LEU A 645 -16.03 -31.54 -6.09
C LEU A 645 -15.58 -31.25 -4.66
N LEU A 646 -16.33 -31.70 -3.65
CA LEU A 646 -15.93 -31.57 -2.25
C LEU A 646 -14.69 -32.41 -1.94
N ASN A 647 -14.54 -33.59 -2.55
CA ASN A 647 -13.30 -34.37 -2.41
C ASN A 647 -12.11 -33.64 -3.04
N LEU A 648 -12.27 -33.07 -4.24
CA LEU A 648 -11.23 -32.26 -4.88
C LEU A 648 -10.86 -31.04 -4.03
N LEU A 649 -11.83 -30.41 -3.36
CA LEU A 649 -11.58 -29.28 -2.47
C LEU A 649 -10.82 -29.70 -1.21
N LEU A 650 -11.10 -30.89 -0.65
CA LEU A 650 -10.37 -31.45 0.49
C LEU A 650 -8.93 -31.87 0.15
N ASP A 651 -8.70 -32.28 -1.10
CA ASP A 651 -7.38 -32.65 -1.61
C ASP A 651 -6.56 -31.42 -2.07
N ALA A 652 -7.23 -30.29 -2.34
CA ALA A 652 -6.57 -29.02 -2.64
C ALA A 652 -5.87 -28.47 -1.39
N THR A 653 -4.66 -27.94 -1.55
CA THR A 653 -3.99 -27.23 -0.45
C THR A 653 -4.82 -26.00 -0.05
N ASP A 654 -5.12 -25.83 1.24
CA ASP A 654 -5.99 -24.77 1.82
C ASP A 654 -5.79 -23.34 1.26
N ASN A 655 -4.60 -23.04 0.74
CA ASN A 655 -4.18 -21.69 0.35
C ASN A 655 -4.16 -21.39 -1.15
N ALA A 656 -4.62 -22.28 -2.03
CA ALA A 656 -4.70 -21.95 -3.47
C ALA A 656 -5.84 -20.95 -3.71
N SER A 657 -5.49 -19.68 -3.94
CA SER A 657 -6.42 -18.60 -4.33
C SER A 657 -7.03 -18.82 -5.72
N GLU A 658 -6.25 -19.43 -6.60
CA GLU A 658 -6.67 -19.94 -7.90
C GLU A 658 -7.19 -21.37 -7.77
N ASP A 659 -8.49 -21.58 -8.03
CA ASP A 659 -9.12 -22.91 -8.00
C ASP A 659 -9.88 -23.24 -9.29
N GLN A 660 -9.70 -22.40 -10.32
CA GLN A 660 -10.27 -22.58 -11.65
C GLN A 660 -11.81 -22.65 -11.66
N GLY A 661 -12.46 -22.11 -10.62
CA GLY A 661 -13.92 -22.11 -10.47
C GLY A 661 -14.46 -23.27 -9.64
N LEU A 662 -13.62 -24.04 -8.94
CA LEU A 662 -14.06 -25.20 -8.13
C LEU A 662 -15.09 -24.79 -7.09
N ARG A 663 -14.79 -23.75 -6.29
CA ARG A 663 -15.71 -23.26 -5.26
C ARG A 663 -16.99 -22.68 -5.87
N ALA A 664 -16.89 -21.98 -7.00
CA ALA A 664 -18.06 -21.47 -7.72
C ALA A 664 -18.96 -22.63 -8.22
N GLY A 665 -18.36 -23.70 -8.73
CA GLY A 665 -19.08 -24.92 -9.14
C GLY A 665 -19.77 -25.63 -7.99
N ILE A 666 -19.13 -25.72 -6.82
CA ILE A 666 -19.76 -26.25 -5.60
C ILE A 666 -20.97 -25.40 -5.20
N VAL A 667 -20.84 -24.06 -5.17
CA VAL A 667 -21.94 -23.14 -4.86
C VAL A 667 -23.10 -23.33 -5.85
N ASP A 668 -22.80 -23.46 -7.15
CA ASP A 668 -23.83 -23.69 -8.17
C ASP A 668 -24.55 -25.03 -8.00
N LEU A 669 -23.85 -26.11 -7.64
CA LEU A 669 -24.47 -27.42 -7.38
C LEU A 669 -25.34 -27.40 -6.12
N LEU A 670 -24.88 -26.73 -5.06
CA LEU A 670 -25.64 -26.60 -3.81
C LEU A 670 -27.00 -25.93 -4.04
N GLY A 671 -27.03 -24.89 -4.88
CA GLY A 671 -28.24 -24.11 -5.10
C GLY A 671 -28.80 -23.54 -3.79
N ASN A 672 -30.07 -23.13 -3.82
CA ASN A 672 -30.76 -22.67 -2.62
C ASN A 672 -31.27 -23.84 -1.74
N ASP A 673 -31.33 -25.06 -2.27
CA ASP A 673 -32.00 -26.21 -1.65
C ASP A 673 -31.06 -27.13 -0.85
N LEU A 674 -29.85 -27.43 -1.35
CA LEU A 674 -28.95 -28.37 -0.68
C LEU A 674 -28.04 -27.70 0.37
N THR A 675 -27.95 -26.36 0.36
CA THR A 675 -27.12 -25.58 1.31
C THR A 675 -27.49 -25.90 2.77
N GLU A 676 -28.78 -25.86 3.11
CA GLU A 676 -29.25 -26.16 4.48
C GLU A 676 -29.18 -27.64 4.80
N GLU A 677 -29.51 -28.50 3.82
CA GLU A 677 -29.48 -29.95 4.00
C GLU A 677 -28.06 -30.46 4.26
N LEU A 678 -27.06 -29.91 3.60
CA LEU A 678 -25.65 -30.30 3.78
C LEU A 678 -24.94 -29.52 4.90
N GLU A 679 -25.61 -28.55 5.51
CA GLU A 679 -25.03 -27.64 6.52
C GLU A 679 -23.75 -26.94 6.02
N LEU A 680 -23.66 -26.73 4.70
CA LEU A 680 -22.48 -26.18 4.03
C LEU A 680 -22.82 -24.82 3.44
N ASN A 681 -22.26 -23.75 4.01
CA ASN A 681 -22.48 -22.38 3.55
C ASN A 681 -21.26 -21.84 2.77
N ASN A 682 -21.45 -20.73 2.07
CA ASN A 682 -20.41 -20.09 1.25
C ASN A 682 -19.17 -19.67 2.06
N SER A 683 -19.35 -19.31 3.33
CA SER A 683 -18.23 -18.96 4.20
C SER A 683 -17.33 -20.16 4.50
N ALA A 684 -17.91 -21.36 4.64
CA ALA A 684 -17.14 -22.60 4.81
C ALA A 684 -16.35 -22.97 3.53
N LEU A 685 -16.78 -22.46 2.37
CA LEU A 685 -16.06 -22.59 1.11
C LEU A 685 -15.00 -21.49 0.90
N GLY A 686 -14.93 -20.47 1.76
CA GLY A 686 -14.00 -19.35 1.62
C GLY A 686 -14.31 -18.43 0.43
N VAL A 687 -15.57 -18.34 0.00
CA VAL A 687 -16.02 -17.47 -1.11
C VAL A 687 -17.31 -16.71 -0.77
N MET A 688 -17.48 -15.52 -1.36
CA MET A 688 -18.73 -14.76 -1.29
C MET A 688 -19.42 -14.74 -2.65
N ARG A 689 -20.28 -15.74 -2.88
CA ARG A 689 -20.97 -15.92 -4.16
C ARG A 689 -22.33 -16.60 -3.96
N GLU A 690 -23.36 -16.13 -4.63
CA GLU A 690 -24.67 -16.80 -4.72
C GLU A 690 -24.66 -17.88 -5.82
N PRO A 691 -25.50 -18.92 -5.71
CA PRO A 691 -25.73 -19.84 -6.82
C PRO A 691 -26.30 -19.12 -8.04
N LEU A 692 -25.79 -19.48 -9.22
CA LEU A 692 -26.11 -18.85 -10.51
C LEU A 692 -26.69 -19.84 -11.54
N ILE A 693 -26.85 -21.11 -11.17
CA ILE A 693 -27.43 -22.15 -12.04
C ILE A 693 -28.77 -22.62 -11.48
N ALA A 694 -29.84 -22.34 -12.22
CA ALA A 694 -31.17 -22.86 -11.96
C ALA A 694 -31.27 -24.29 -12.52
N TRP A 695 -31.25 -25.29 -11.63
CA TRP A 695 -31.40 -26.69 -11.98
C TRP A 695 -32.87 -27.06 -12.16
N ALA A 696 -33.17 -28.05 -13.00
CA ALA A 696 -34.55 -28.46 -13.25
C ALA A 696 -35.24 -28.88 -11.95
N GLY A 697 -36.44 -28.32 -11.70
CA GLY A 697 -37.22 -28.55 -10.49
C GLY A 697 -36.82 -27.72 -9.27
N VAL A 698 -35.86 -26.80 -9.41
CA VAL A 698 -35.38 -25.93 -8.32
C VAL A 698 -35.53 -24.46 -8.69
N ASP A 699 -36.36 -23.73 -7.94
CA ASP A 699 -36.49 -22.28 -8.09
C ASP A 699 -35.25 -21.57 -7.54
N LEU A 700 -34.53 -20.85 -8.40
CA LEU A 700 -33.35 -20.09 -8.02
C LEU A 700 -33.69 -18.61 -7.89
N ARG A 701 -33.46 -18.04 -6.70
CA ARG A 701 -33.67 -16.62 -6.41
C ARG A 701 -32.43 -16.02 -5.76
N SER A 702 -31.99 -14.87 -6.26
CA SER A 702 -30.94 -14.08 -5.65
C SER A 702 -31.40 -13.56 -4.29
N LYS A 703 -30.59 -13.80 -3.25
CA LYS A 703 -30.85 -13.26 -1.90
C LYS A 703 -30.55 -11.77 -1.84
N THR A 704 -29.48 -11.34 -2.52
CA THR A 704 -29.03 -9.95 -2.60
C THR A 704 -30.04 -9.05 -3.31
N TYR A 705 -30.58 -9.50 -4.45
CA TYR A 705 -31.47 -8.68 -5.27
C TYR A 705 -32.96 -9.03 -5.12
N GLY A 706 -33.27 -10.16 -4.46
CA GLY A 706 -34.64 -10.62 -4.29
C GLY A 706 -35.34 -10.90 -5.62
N ARG A 707 -34.63 -11.39 -6.64
CA ARG A 707 -35.13 -11.66 -8.00
C ARG A 707 -34.81 -13.09 -8.43
N GLU A 708 -35.67 -13.65 -9.28
CA GLU A 708 -35.43 -14.96 -9.89
C GLU A 708 -34.23 -14.90 -10.84
N ILE A 709 -33.43 -15.97 -10.83
CA ILE A 709 -32.30 -16.17 -11.73
C ILE A 709 -32.69 -17.25 -12.73
N GLN A 710 -32.72 -16.89 -14.00
CA GLN A 710 -32.97 -17.84 -15.09
C GLN A 710 -31.64 -18.20 -15.78
N THR A 711 -31.32 -19.49 -15.83
CA THR A 711 -30.18 -19.97 -16.60
C THR A 711 -30.55 -20.11 -18.08
N ILE A 712 -29.68 -19.61 -18.97
CA ILE A 712 -29.85 -19.73 -20.43
C ILE A 712 -28.61 -20.36 -21.05
N SER A 713 -28.77 -21.07 -22.17
CA SER A 713 -27.63 -21.65 -22.91
C SER A 713 -27.33 -20.89 -24.21
N SER A 714 -28.27 -20.09 -24.69
CA SER A 714 -28.15 -19.27 -25.89
C SER A 714 -28.77 -17.89 -25.67
N PRO A 715 -28.22 -16.81 -26.27
CA PRO A 715 -28.86 -15.50 -26.27
C PRO A 715 -30.31 -15.55 -26.75
N SER A 716 -30.68 -16.46 -27.66
CA SER A 716 -32.05 -16.58 -28.20
C SER A 716 -33.13 -16.84 -27.14
N GLU A 717 -32.75 -17.37 -25.97
CA GLU A 717 -33.65 -17.68 -24.84
C GLU A 717 -34.02 -16.46 -23.99
N ILE A 718 -33.37 -15.30 -24.22
CA ILE A 718 -33.74 -14.04 -23.56
C ILE A 718 -35.12 -13.59 -24.05
N GLY A 719 -36.00 -13.25 -23.12
CA GLY A 719 -37.36 -12.78 -23.41
C GLY A 719 -38.11 -12.39 -22.14
N PHE A 720 -39.05 -11.45 -22.26
CA PHE A 720 -39.85 -10.98 -21.13
C PHE A 720 -41.24 -11.59 -21.15
N GLU A 721 -41.70 -12.10 -20.00
CA GLU A 721 -43.10 -12.48 -19.84
C GLU A 721 -44.02 -11.25 -19.78
N ASP A 722 -45.33 -11.44 -20.05
CA ASP A 722 -46.31 -10.36 -20.01
C ASP A 722 -46.37 -9.71 -18.62
N GLY A 723 -46.01 -8.42 -18.56
CA GLY A 723 -45.97 -7.64 -17.31
C GLY A 723 -44.66 -7.75 -16.52
N GLU A 724 -43.73 -8.60 -16.94
CA GLU A 724 -42.39 -8.69 -16.34
C GLU A 724 -41.55 -7.45 -16.67
N LYS A 725 -41.04 -6.77 -15.64
CA LYS A 725 -40.28 -5.51 -15.79
C LYS A 725 -38.78 -5.66 -15.59
N SER A 726 -38.31 -6.71 -14.90
CA SER A 726 -36.89 -6.92 -14.64
C SER A 726 -36.62 -8.32 -14.11
N LYS A 727 -35.52 -8.91 -14.59
CA LYS A 727 -35.10 -10.30 -14.34
C LYS A 727 -33.58 -10.39 -14.23
N ILE A 728 -33.06 -11.48 -13.67
CA ILE A 728 -31.63 -11.83 -13.74
C ILE A 728 -31.48 -13.04 -14.65
N TYR A 729 -30.63 -12.93 -15.65
CA TYR A 729 -30.18 -14.06 -16.45
C TYR A 729 -28.81 -14.52 -16.00
N SER A 730 -28.53 -15.81 -16.18
CA SER A 730 -27.23 -16.41 -16.02
C SER A 730 -26.93 -17.27 -17.24
N ALA A 731 -26.08 -16.78 -18.15
CA ALA A 731 -25.74 -17.50 -19.36
C ALA A 731 -24.66 -18.55 -19.09
N ASN A 732 -24.95 -19.81 -19.40
CA ASN A 732 -23.99 -20.90 -19.26
C ASN A 732 -22.98 -20.87 -20.43
N LEU A 733 -21.73 -20.56 -20.12
CA LEU A 733 -20.63 -20.45 -21.09
C LEU A 733 -19.73 -21.70 -21.07
N GLY A 734 -20.30 -22.86 -20.72
CA GLY A 734 -19.53 -24.08 -20.47
C GLY A 734 -18.90 -24.05 -19.09
N GLY A 735 -17.62 -23.68 -19.01
CA GLY A 735 -16.86 -23.64 -17.75
C GLY A 735 -17.19 -22.45 -16.85
N LEU A 736 -17.83 -21.41 -17.40
CA LEU A 736 -18.23 -20.21 -16.67
C LEU A 736 -19.74 -19.97 -16.75
N VAL A 737 -20.23 -19.06 -15.92
CA VAL A 737 -21.59 -18.53 -16.00
C VAL A 737 -21.53 -17.01 -16.01
N LEU A 738 -22.19 -16.38 -16.98
CA LEU A 738 -22.25 -14.92 -17.14
C LEU A 738 -23.59 -14.40 -16.62
N PRO A 739 -23.63 -13.83 -15.40
CA PRO A 739 -24.85 -13.24 -14.87
C PRO A 739 -25.02 -11.79 -15.32
N PHE A 740 -26.26 -11.43 -15.64
CA PHE A 740 -26.63 -10.07 -15.99
C PHE A 740 -28.07 -9.75 -15.59
N ALA A 741 -28.25 -8.60 -14.95
CA ALA A 741 -29.56 -8.08 -14.58
C ALA A 741 -30.13 -7.23 -15.71
N VAL A 742 -31.38 -7.46 -16.08
CA VAL A 742 -32.06 -6.72 -17.14
C VAL A 742 -33.33 -6.06 -16.64
N GLY A 743 -33.75 -5.01 -17.33
CA GLY A 743 -35.06 -4.43 -17.14
C GLY A 743 -35.64 -3.83 -18.41
N ARG A 744 -36.98 -3.82 -18.47
CA ARG A 744 -37.79 -3.34 -19.57
C ARG A 744 -38.58 -2.11 -19.14
N GLY A 745 -38.44 -1.04 -19.91
CA GLY A 745 -39.07 0.26 -19.70
C GLY A 745 -39.53 0.88 -21.02
N PRO A 746 -40.16 2.07 -20.97
CA PRO A 746 -40.73 2.74 -22.15
C PRO A 746 -39.69 3.49 -23.01
N SER A 747 -38.42 3.52 -22.59
CA SER A 747 -37.34 4.25 -23.27
C SER A 747 -37.00 3.63 -24.62
N ASP A 748 -36.58 4.44 -25.59
CA ASP A 748 -35.98 3.95 -26.84
C ASP A 748 -34.47 3.63 -26.69
N LEU A 749 -33.90 3.93 -25.52
CA LEU A 749 -32.51 3.67 -25.16
C LEU A 749 -32.39 2.41 -24.30
N LEU A 750 -31.48 1.51 -24.68
CA LEU A 750 -30.96 0.42 -23.85
C LEU A 750 -29.65 0.87 -23.18
N SER A 751 -29.68 1.06 -21.87
CA SER A 751 -28.51 1.41 -21.04
C SER A 751 -27.78 0.15 -20.62
N VAL A 752 -26.52 -0.03 -21.04
CA VAL A 752 -25.70 -1.19 -20.71
C VAL A 752 -24.53 -0.77 -19.83
N ARG A 753 -24.30 -1.50 -18.73
CA ARG A 753 -23.21 -1.22 -17.77
C ARG A 753 -22.31 -2.42 -17.51
N PHE A 754 -21.03 -2.12 -17.36
CA PHE A 754 -19.98 -3.07 -16.96
C PHE A 754 -19.23 -2.51 -15.74
N HIS A 755 -18.85 -3.38 -14.80
CA HIS A 755 -18.16 -2.96 -13.58
C HIS A 755 -16.64 -2.99 -13.73
N GLY A 756 -15.96 -2.15 -12.94
CA GLY A 756 -14.50 -2.18 -12.79
C GLY A 756 -14.05 -3.14 -11.68
N ALA A 757 -12.92 -2.84 -11.06
CA ALA A 757 -12.39 -3.63 -9.95
C ALA A 757 -13.36 -3.64 -8.74
N ILE A 758 -13.47 -4.77 -8.05
CA ILE A 758 -14.33 -4.96 -6.89
C ILE A 758 -13.52 -5.38 -5.66
N ASN A 759 -13.97 -4.99 -4.46
CA ASN A 759 -13.38 -5.48 -3.23
C ASN A 759 -13.98 -6.85 -2.83
N ARG A 760 -13.20 -7.92 -2.99
CA ARG A 760 -13.60 -9.30 -2.71
C ARG A 760 -13.86 -9.61 -1.24
N THR A 761 -13.50 -8.73 -0.29
CA THR A 761 -13.75 -8.93 1.15
C THR A 761 -15.11 -8.40 1.61
N LYS A 762 -15.85 -7.68 0.76
CA LYS A 762 -17.18 -7.12 1.10
C LYS A 762 -18.22 -7.24 -0.03
N THR A 763 -17.83 -7.79 -1.17
CA THR A 763 -18.70 -7.92 -2.34
C THR A 763 -19.06 -9.38 -2.58
N THR A 764 -20.36 -9.67 -2.54
CA THR A 764 -20.93 -10.97 -2.94
C THR A 764 -21.19 -10.98 -4.43
N LEU A 765 -20.78 -12.02 -5.14
CA LEU A 765 -21.11 -12.24 -6.54
C LEU A 765 -22.50 -12.89 -6.69
N PRO A 766 -23.30 -12.55 -7.70
CA PRO A 766 -23.02 -11.55 -8.73
C PRO A 766 -23.15 -10.12 -8.20
N PHE A 767 -22.32 -9.20 -8.72
CA PHE A 767 -22.35 -7.78 -8.40
C PHE A 767 -22.74 -6.94 -9.63
N PHE A 768 -23.91 -6.30 -9.56
CA PHE A 768 -24.43 -5.42 -10.62
C PHE A 768 -24.22 -3.93 -10.30
N GLN A 769 -23.06 -3.38 -10.67
CA GLN A 769 -22.72 -1.98 -10.43
C GLN A 769 -23.71 -1.02 -11.13
N GLY A 770 -24.35 -0.15 -10.35
CA GLY A 770 -25.30 0.86 -10.86
C GLY A 770 -26.74 0.38 -11.06
N LEU A 771 -27.07 -0.88 -10.73
CA LEU A 771 -28.43 -1.42 -10.90
C LEU A 771 -29.49 -0.59 -10.16
N THR A 772 -29.21 -0.13 -8.94
CA THR A 772 -30.15 0.71 -8.18
C THR A 772 -30.50 2.00 -8.93
N SER A 773 -29.52 2.62 -9.59
CA SER A 773 -29.76 3.84 -10.38
C SER A 773 -30.60 3.55 -11.62
N GLU A 774 -30.33 2.44 -12.33
CA GLU A 774 -31.11 2.03 -13.49
C GLU A 774 -32.57 1.70 -13.14
N LEU A 775 -32.79 1.03 -12.00
CA LEU A 775 -34.13 0.77 -11.48
C LEU A 775 -34.90 2.05 -11.13
N MET A 776 -34.20 3.09 -10.64
CA MET A 776 -34.79 4.40 -10.34
C MET A 776 -35.13 5.19 -11.61
N GLU A 777 -34.31 5.09 -12.67
CA GLU A 777 -34.61 5.70 -13.97
C GLU A 777 -35.78 5.00 -14.69
N GLY A 778 -35.95 3.69 -14.49
CA GLY A 778 -37.08 2.92 -15.03
C GLY A 778 -37.05 2.70 -16.55
N GLY A 779 -35.88 2.89 -17.19
CA GLY A 779 -35.65 2.63 -18.61
C GLY A 779 -35.25 1.19 -18.93
N ASN A 780 -35.00 0.89 -20.21
CA ASN A 780 -34.42 -0.39 -20.61
C ASN A 780 -32.96 -0.44 -20.18
N HIS A 781 -32.56 -1.51 -19.51
CA HIS A 781 -31.19 -1.66 -19.02
C HIS A 781 -30.70 -3.10 -19.03
N ALA A 782 -29.37 -3.24 -19.10
CA ALA A 782 -28.64 -4.48 -18.89
C ALA A 782 -27.36 -4.20 -18.08
N VAL A 783 -27.16 -4.90 -16.97
CA VAL A 783 -25.99 -4.72 -16.10
C VAL A 783 -25.29 -6.07 -15.96
N PHE A 784 -24.07 -6.16 -16.50
CA PHE A 784 -23.30 -7.41 -16.55
C PHE A 784 -22.30 -7.51 -15.41
N GLN A 785 -22.04 -8.73 -14.95
CA GLN A 785 -20.98 -9.04 -14.00
C GLN A 785 -19.92 -9.95 -14.65
N ASP A 786 -18.65 -9.71 -14.30
CA ASP A 786 -17.49 -10.38 -14.90
C ASP A 786 -17.37 -11.85 -14.47
N PRO A 787 -17.68 -12.82 -15.35
CA PRO A 787 -17.71 -14.24 -14.98
C PRO A 787 -16.32 -14.78 -14.63
N SER A 788 -15.25 -14.12 -15.08
CA SER A 788 -13.88 -14.58 -14.87
C SER A 788 -13.45 -14.47 -13.40
N LEU A 789 -14.13 -13.63 -12.60
CA LEU A 789 -13.88 -13.49 -11.15
C LEU A 789 -14.16 -14.77 -10.35
N ASP A 790 -14.88 -15.74 -10.92
CA ASP A 790 -15.10 -17.05 -10.31
C ASP A 790 -13.85 -17.95 -10.36
N LEU A 791 -12.86 -17.66 -11.22
CA LEU A 791 -11.66 -18.50 -11.40
C LEU A 791 -10.65 -18.38 -10.27
N ASN A 792 -10.64 -17.24 -9.58
CA ASN A 792 -9.70 -16.93 -8.50
C ASN A 792 -10.39 -16.03 -7.47
N LYS A 793 -10.45 -16.49 -6.21
CA LYS A 793 -11.20 -15.79 -5.15
C LYS A 793 -10.59 -14.44 -4.74
N ASN A 794 -9.28 -14.25 -4.98
CA ASN A 794 -8.55 -13.03 -4.66
C ASN A 794 -8.56 -12.02 -5.83
N MET A 795 -8.97 -12.45 -7.03
CA MET A 795 -8.99 -11.59 -8.20
C MET A 795 -10.08 -10.51 -8.04
N THR A 796 -9.66 -9.26 -8.07
CA THR A 796 -10.54 -8.09 -7.93
C THR A 796 -10.96 -7.52 -9.29
N LEU A 797 -10.20 -7.81 -10.35
CA LEU A 797 -10.40 -7.31 -11.71
C LEU A 797 -9.94 -8.34 -12.75
N SER A 798 -10.75 -8.58 -13.77
CA SER A 798 -10.42 -9.54 -14.84
C SER A 798 -10.88 -9.14 -16.25
N TRP A 799 -11.37 -7.90 -16.44
CA TRP A 799 -11.71 -7.35 -17.76
C TRP A 799 -12.65 -8.21 -18.62
N TYR A 800 -13.45 -9.10 -18.01
CA TYR A 800 -14.35 -10.02 -18.69
C TYR A 800 -13.61 -10.92 -19.71
N LEU A 801 -12.37 -11.35 -19.39
CA LEU A 801 -11.54 -12.16 -20.27
C LEU A 801 -12.05 -13.61 -20.44
N GLY A 802 -12.81 -14.13 -19.47
CA GLY A 802 -13.25 -15.52 -19.42
C GLY A 802 -12.10 -16.47 -19.05
N ASP A 803 -12.20 -17.73 -19.52
CA ASP A 803 -11.20 -18.79 -19.28
C ASP A 803 -10.42 -19.16 -20.56
N GLY A 804 -10.49 -18.32 -21.59
CA GLY A 804 -9.89 -18.56 -22.89
C GLY A 804 -10.71 -19.43 -23.85
N SER A 805 -11.74 -20.13 -23.37
CA SER A 805 -12.54 -21.03 -24.22
C SER A 805 -13.60 -20.31 -25.07
N ILE A 806 -14.01 -19.11 -24.66
CA ILE A 806 -15.02 -18.30 -25.34
C ILE A 806 -14.67 -16.82 -25.25
N ASN A 807 -14.95 -16.08 -26.33
CA ASN A 807 -14.89 -14.63 -26.31
C ASN A 807 -16.13 -14.07 -25.60
N VAL A 808 -16.01 -13.80 -24.29
CA VAL A 808 -17.11 -13.29 -23.46
C VAL A 808 -17.62 -11.93 -23.95
N HIS A 809 -16.74 -11.05 -24.43
CA HIS A 809 -17.15 -9.73 -24.98
C HIS A 809 -18.09 -9.87 -26.17
N ARG A 810 -17.78 -10.79 -27.10
CA ARG A 810 -18.64 -11.08 -28.25
C ARG A 810 -19.97 -11.68 -27.82
N PHE A 811 -19.97 -12.63 -26.89
CA PHE A 811 -21.20 -13.23 -26.38
C PHE A 811 -22.10 -12.19 -25.70
N MET A 812 -21.52 -11.27 -24.91
CA MET A 812 -22.25 -10.13 -24.34
C MET A 812 -22.89 -9.26 -25.43
N ALA A 813 -22.19 -8.97 -26.52
CA ALA A 813 -22.75 -8.22 -27.64
C ALA A 813 -23.98 -8.93 -28.26
N GLU A 814 -23.94 -10.25 -28.40
CA GLU A 814 -25.07 -11.06 -28.89
C GLU A 814 -26.27 -11.01 -27.93
N CYS A 815 -26.04 -11.09 -26.62
CA CYS A 815 -27.09 -10.88 -25.61
C CYS A 815 -27.69 -9.48 -25.68
N ILE A 816 -26.86 -8.44 -25.82
CA ILE A 816 -27.31 -7.04 -25.93
C ILE A 816 -28.17 -6.84 -27.18
N ARG A 817 -27.80 -7.45 -28.32
CA ARG A 817 -28.63 -7.42 -29.54
C ARG A 817 -29.98 -8.06 -29.34
N LYS A 818 -30.03 -9.21 -28.67
CA LYS A 818 -31.30 -9.84 -28.37
C LYS A 818 -32.16 -8.97 -27.45
N LEU A 819 -31.57 -8.39 -26.40
CA LEU A 819 -32.27 -7.47 -25.50
C LEU A 819 -32.78 -6.21 -26.22
N GLN A 820 -32.00 -5.67 -27.17
CA GLN A 820 -32.42 -4.55 -28.00
C GLN A 820 -33.73 -4.89 -28.75
N LEU A 821 -33.82 -6.08 -29.33
CA LEU A 821 -35.02 -6.56 -30.03
C LEU A 821 -36.20 -6.74 -29.07
N GLU A 822 -35.99 -7.41 -27.93
CA GLU A 822 -37.05 -7.67 -26.94
C GLU A 822 -37.61 -6.39 -26.31
N THR A 823 -36.78 -5.36 -26.20
CA THR A 823 -37.17 -4.06 -25.62
C THR A 823 -37.64 -3.03 -26.65
N ASN A 824 -37.47 -3.31 -27.95
CA ASN A 824 -37.64 -2.37 -29.06
C ASN A 824 -36.78 -1.08 -28.92
N ALA A 825 -35.65 -1.17 -28.22
CA ALA A 825 -34.72 -0.06 -28.11
C ALA A 825 -34.07 0.22 -29.47
N THR A 826 -34.03 1.48 -29.88
CA THR A 826 -33.38 1.91 -31.14
C THR A 826 -31.95 2.40 -30.91
N ARG A 827 -31.59 2.68 -29.65
CA ARG A 827 -30.28 3.21 -29.25
C ARG A 827 -29.66 2.32 -28.17
N ILE A 828 -28.36 2.06 -28.26
CA ILE A 828 -27.59 1.30 -27.25
C ILE A 828 -26.49 2.21 -26.71
N LEU A 829 -26.54 2.49 -25.41
CA LEU A 829 -25.46 3.17 -24.68
C LEU A 829 -24.69 2.14 -23.85
N LEU A 830 -23.44 1.90 -24.21
CA LEU A 830 -22.51 1.10 -23.41
C LEU A 830 -21.78 2.04 -22.45
N SER A 831 -21.62 1.65 -21.19
CA SER A 831 -20.91 2.49 -20.22
C SER A 831 -20.11 1.70 -19.20
N GLY A 832 -19.00 2.27 -18.78
CA GLY A 832 -18.12 1.70 -17.77
C GLY A 832 -16.94 2.60 -17.47
N SER A 833 -16.32 2.38 -16.31
CA SER A 833 -15.09 3.05 -15.89
C SER A 833 -13.97 2.03 -15.68
N SER A 834 -12.70 2.43 -15.85
CA SER A 834 -11.57 1.54 -15.58
C SER A 834 -11.73 0.23 -16.38
N GLY A 835 -11.72 -0.94 -15.73
CA GLY A 835 -11.89 -2.22 -16.43
C GLY A 835 -13.30 -2.46 -17.00
N GLY A 836 -14.32 -1.80 -16.45
CA GLY A 836 -15.65 -1.76 -17.06
C GLY A 836 -15.65 -0.92 -18.34
N GLY A 837 -14.83 0.13 -18.38
CA GLY A 837 -14.61 0.95 -19.57
C GLY A 837 -13.87 0.19 -20.67
N PHE A 838 -12.84 -0.58 -20.32
CA PHE A 838 -12.19 -1.54 -21.24
C PHE A 838 -13.23 -2.50 -21.85
N THR A 839 -14.08 -3.08 -21.00
CA THR A 839 -15.12 -4.03 -21.42
C THR A 839 -16.14 -3.35 -22.34
N ALA A 840 -16.57 -2.13 -22.03
CA ALA A 840 -17.44 -1.34 -22.90
C ALA A 840 -16.82 -1.12 -24.29
N LEU A 841 -15.52 -0.82 -24.36
CA LEU A 841 -14.79 -0.67 -25.64
C LEU A 841 -14.72 -2.00 -26.41
N GLN A 842 -14.39 -3.12 -25.75
CA GLN A 842 -14.35 -4.43 -26.41
C GLN A 842 -15.72 -4.88 -26.92
N VAL A 843 -16.79 -4.65 -26.16
CA VAL A 843 -18.16 -4.97 -26.59
C VAL A 843 -18.62 -4.04 -27.73
N ALA A 844 -18.25 -2.75 -27.70
CA ALA A 844 -18.57 -1.79 -28.75
C ALA A 844 -17.99 -2.18 -30.12
N ALA A 845 -16.86 -2.89 -30.15
CA ALA A 845 -16.26 -3.40 -31.38
C ALA A 845 -17.19 -4.34 -32.16
N TYR A 846 -18.14 -5.00 -31.48
CA TYR A 846 -19.16 -5.87 -32.08
C TYR A 846 -20.51 -5.17 -32.31
N LEU A 847 -20.67 -3.92 -31.85
CA LEU A 847 -21.89 -3.12 -31.90
C LEU A 847 -21.63 -1.73 -32.51
N PRO A 848 -21.33 -1.62 -33.82
CA PRO A 848 -20.86 -0.39 -34.45
C PRO A 848 -21.89 0.77 -34.50
N ASP A 849 -23.15 0.49 -34.22
CA ASP A 849 -24.27 1.44 -34.08
C ASP A 849 -24.52 1.88 -32.62
N SER A 850 -23.77 1.34 -31.66
CA SER A 850 -23.81 1.77 -30.26
C SER A 850 -23.00 3.05 -30.04
N VAL A 851 -23.26 3.70 -28.90
CA VAL A 851 -22.39 4.74 -28.33
C VAL A 851 -21.78 4.18 -27.06
N ALA A 852 -20.46 4.24 -26.91
CA ALA A 852 -19.77 3.91 -25.67
C ALA A 852 -19.35 5.18 -24.92
N LEU A 853 -19.77 5.30 -23.66
CA LEU A 853 -19.30 6.32 -22.73
C LEU A 853 -18.34 5.66 -21.74
N VAL A 854 -17.07 6.03 -21.80
CA VAL A 854 -16.02 5.40 -20.99
C VAL A 854 -15.25 6.42 -20.16
N PHE A 855 -14.98 6.08 -18.90
CA PHE A 855 -14.24 6.92 -17.97
C PHE A 855 -12.93 6.24 -17.55
N ASN A 856 -11.79 6.90 -17.78
CA ASN A 856 -10.45 6.34 -17.52
C ASN A 856 -10.34 4.86 -17.88
N PRO A 857 -10.76 4.41 -19.07
CA PRO A 857 -10.71 2.99 -19.38
C PRO A 857 -9.24 2.55 -19.47
N GLN A 858 -8.96 1.31 -19.06
CA GLN A 858 -7.78 0.65 -19.62
C GLN A 858 -8.04 0.31 -21.09
N THR A 859 -6.98 0.25 -21.88
CA THR A 859 -7.04 -0.15 -23.30
C THR A 859 -6.12 -1.32 -23.63
N ASP A 860 -5.27 -1.72 -22.69
CA ASP A 860 -4.43 -2.91 -22.77
C ASP A 860 -4.23 -3.48 -21.36
N VAL A 861 -4.58 -4.74 -21.15
CA VAL A 861 -4.49 -5.38 -19.83
C VAL A 861 -3.05 -5.42 -19.32
N LYS A 862 -2.06 -5.62 -20.21
CA LYS A 862 -0.64 -5.78 -19.83
C LYS A 862 0.01 -4.50 -19.36
N GLU A 863 -0.55 -3.36 -19.76
CA GLU A 863 -0.01 -2.05 -19.40
C GLU A 863 -0.62 -1.49 -18.09
N TYR A 864 -1.59 -2.20 -17.49
CA TYR A 864 -2.14 -1.87 -16.16
C TYR A 864 -1.21 -2.33 -15.02
N PHE A 865 -1.61 -2.11 -13.76
CA PHE A 865 -0.82 -2.52 -12.60
C PHE A 865 -0.56 -4.02 -12.57
N ARG A 866 0.71 -4.40 -12.42
CA ARG A 866 1.16 -5.81 -12.51
C ARG A 866 0.43 -6.73 -11.52
N THR A 867 0.18 -6.24 -10.32
CA THR A 867 -0.55 -6.96 -9.26
C THR A 867 -1.94 -7.43 -9.68
N SER A 868 -2.59 -6.71 -10.61
CA SER A 868 -3.89 -7.10 -11.17
C SER A 868 -3.75 -7.79 -12.53
N ALA A 869 -2.92 -7.22 -13.41
CA ALA A 869 -2.75 -7.70 -14.79
C ALA A 869 -2.16 -9.11 -14.84
N ASP A 870 -1.09 -9.37 -14.09
CA ASP A 870 -0.41 -10.67 -14.12
C ASP A 870 -1.32 -11.77 -13.57
N VAL A 871 -2.03 -11.48 -12.47
CA VAL A 871 -3.01 -12.41 -11.85
C VAL A 871 -4.13 -12.74 -12.83
N ALA A 872 -4.74 -11.74 -13.47
CA ALA A 872 -5.81 -11.99 -14.44
C ALA A 872 -5.33 -12.77 -15.65
N LEU A 873 -4.19 -12.40 -16.24
CA LEU A 873 -3.65 -13.05 -17.43
C LEU A 873 -3.25 -14.50 -17.13
N SER A 874 -2.58 -14.77 -16.00
CA SER A 874 -2.19 -16.13 -15.63
C SER A 874 -3.39 -17.01 -15.27
N THR A 875 -4.42 -16.43 -14.64
CA THR A 875 -5.63 -17.17 -14.26
C THR A 875 -6.50 -17.50 -15.48
N CYS A 876 -6.63 -16.54 -16.42
CA CYS A 876 -7.56 -16.65 -17.56
C CYS A 876 -6.94 -17.34 -18.78
N LEU A 877 -5.62 -17.32 -18.98
CA LEU A 877 -4.94 -17.95 -20.12
C LEU A 877 -4.11 -19.16 -19.69
N LYS A 878 -4.46 -20.36 -20.17
CA LYS A 878 -3.69 -21.59 -19.93
C LYS A 878 -2.67 -21.87 -21.02
N SER A 879 -1.71 -22.74 -20.71
CA SER A 879 -0.65 -23.19 -21.64
C SER A 879 -1.12 -24.18 -22.72
N ASP A 880 -2.33 -24.74 -22.60
CA ASP A 880 -2.81 -25.85 -23.46
C ASP A 880 -3.85 -25.43 -24.52
N VAL A 881 -4.06 -24.13 -24.74
CA VAL A 881 -4.95 -23.63 -25.82
C VAL A 881 -4.27 -23.74 -27.19
N ASP A 882 -5.08 -23.96 -28.23
CA ASP A 882 -4.55 -23.98 -29.59
C ASP A 882 -4.14 -22.59 -30.10
N VAL A 883 -3.50 -22.52 -31.27
CA VAL A 883 -2.94 -21.28 -31.83
C VAL A 883 -4.02 -20.23 -32.14
N GLU A 884 -5.20 -20.64 -32.60
CA GLU A 884 -6.28 -19.71 -32.96
C GLU A 884 -7.02 -19.23 -31.71
N GLU A 885 -7.24 -20.11 -30.73
CA GLU A 885 -7.76 -19.74 -29.40
C GLU A 885 -6.82 -18.77 -28.69
N ALA A 886 -5.51 -19.05 -28.69
CA ALA A 886 -4.50 -18.15 -28.13
C ALA A 886 -4.48 -16.79 -28.83
N ARG A 887 -4.72 -16.75 -30.14
CA ARG A 887 -4.83 -15.51 -30.92
C ARG A 887 -6.11 -14.74 -30.56
N ALA A 888 -7.26 -15.40 -30.52
CA ALA A 888 -8.52 -14.78 -30.17
C ALA A 888 -8.53 -14.24 -28.73
N PHE A 889 -7.94 -14.98 -27.79
CA PHE A 889 -7.73 -14.52 -26.43
C PHE A 889 -6.78 -13.32 -26.38
N ARG A 890 -5.69 -13.33 -27.14
CA ARG A 890 -4.78 -12.18 -27.19
C ARG A 890 -5.52 -10.89 -27.59
N LEU A 891 -6.43 -10.97 -28.56
CA LEU A 891 -7.24 -9.82 -28.96
C LEU A 891 -8.21 -9.36 -27.86
N SER A 892 -8.76 -10.29 -27.07
CA SER A 892 -9.62 -9.90 -25.94
C SER A 892 -8.86 -9.14 -24.84
N THR A 893 -7.52 -9.21 -24.81
CA THR A 893 -6.68 -8.49 -23.83
C THR A 893 -6.26 -7.07 -24.24
N SER A 894 -6.50 -6.64 -25.48
CA SER A 894 -6.07 -5.32 -25.96
C SER A 894 -7.11 -4.66 -26.87
N VAL A 895 -7.73 -3.59 -26.37
CA VAL A 895 -8.59 -2.72 -27.17
C VAL A 895 -7.78 -2.09 -28.31
N VAL A 896 -6.50 -1.78 -28.08
CA VAL A 896 -5.60 -1.25 -29.10
C VAL A 896 -5.46 -2.23 -30.28
N GLU A 897 -5.14 -3.49 -30.01
CA GLU A 897 -5.04 -4.52 -31.07
C GLU A 897 -6.40 -4.77 -31.74
N THR A 898 -7.51 -4.84 -30.97
CA THR A 898 -8.86 -5.04 -31.54
C THR A 898 -9.25 -3.92 -32.51
N TYR A 899 -9.08 -2.65 -32.10
CA TYR A 899 -9.56 -1.50 -32.88
C TYR A 899 -8.70 -1.24 -34.12
N ALA A 900 -7.41 -1.60 -34.09
CA ALA A 900 -6.55 -1.52 -35.27
C ALA A 900 -7.08 -2.38 -36.43
N MET A 901 -7.85 -3.42 -36.14
CA MET A 901 -8.40 -4.34 -37.16
C MET A 901 -9.85 -4.07 -37.54
N LEU A 902 -10.50 -3.04 -36.96
CA LEU A 902 -11.90 -2.74 -37.28
C LEU A 902 -12.01 -2.05 -38.64
N GLU A 903 -12.99 -2.46 -39.46
CA GLU A 903 -13.33 -1.71 -40.68
C GLU A 903 -14.18 -0.47 -40.36
N HIS A 904 -14.98 -0.54 -39.29
CA HIS A 904 -15.91 0.50 -38.87
C HIS A 904 -15.83 0.75 -37.38
N LEU A 905 -15.40 1.95 -37.00
CA LEU A 905 -15.31 2.35 -35.59
C LEU A 905 -16.70 2.57 -34.98
N PRO A 906 -16.99 2.09 -33.75
CA PRO A 906 -18.17 2.50 -32.99
C PRO A 906 -18.08 3.97 -32.58
N ARG A 907 -19.19 4.55 -32.09
CA ARG A 907 -19.15 5.91 -31.52
C ARG A 907 -18.66 5.85 -30.07
N ILE A 908 -17.69 6.68 -29.70
CA ILE A 908 -17.11 6.67 -28.36
C ILE A 908 -17.00 8.10 -27.83
N LEU A 909 -17.49 8.32 -26.61
CA LEU A 909 -17.12 9.47 -25.79
C LEU A 909 -16.15 8.98 -24.71
N TYR A 910 -14.86 9.29 -24.91
CA TYR A 910 -13.76 8.87 -24.05
C TYR A 910 -13.43 9.99 -23.07
N VAL A 911 -13.78 9.83 -21.80
CA VAL A 911 -13.51 10.81 -20.75
C VAL A 911 -12.29 10.39 -19.93
N GLN A 912 -11.25 11.23 -19.88
CA GLN A 912 -10.00 10.96 -19.20
C GLN A 912 -9.72 11.96 -18.07
N ASN A 913 -9.36 11.43 -16.90
CA ASN A 913 -8.77 12.17 -15.79
C ASN A 913 -7.33 12.52 -16.17
N THR A 914 -7.01 13.79 -16.33
CA THR A 914 -5.63 14.21 -16.58
C THR A 914 -4.72 14.05 -15.37
N GLY A 915 -5.28 13.96 -14.16
CA GLY A 915 -4.55 13.66 -12.92
C GLY A 915 -4.14 12.18 -12.78
N ASP A 916 -4.65 11.29 -13.62
CA ASP A 916 -4.27 9.87 -13.68
C ASP A 916 -3.22 9.66 -14.79
N THR A 917 -1.98 10.02 -14.49
CA THR A 917 -0.92 10.02 -15.52
C THR A 917 -0.59 8.63 -16.03
N HIS A 918 -0.78 7.57 -15.23
CA HIS A 918 -0.66 6.19 -15.66
C HIS A 918 -1.67 5.89 -16.79
N HIS A 919 -2.96 6.13 -16.59
CA HIS A 919 -3.96 5.88 -17.65
C HIS A 919 -3.78 6.77 -18.87
N VAL A 920 -3.39 8.03 -18.67
CA VAL A 920 -3.05 8.93 -19.77
C VAL A 920 -1.93 8.34 -20.64
N THR A 921 -0.82 7.96 -20.01
CA THR A 921 0.40 7.56 -20.74
C THR A 921 0.37 6.12 -21.24
N LYS A 922 -0.28 5.21 -20.51
CA LYS A 922 -0.30 3.77 -20.78
C LYS A 922 -1.54 3.29 -21.51
N HIS A 923 -2.64 4.03 -21.48
CA HIS A 923 -3.91 3.58 -22.09
C HIS A 923 -4.46 4.57 -23.12
N ARG A 924 -4.74 5.82 -22.73
CA ARG A 924 -5.32 6.80 -23.65
C ARG A 924 -4.38 7.14 -24.80
N ASN A 925 -3.14 7.53 -24.51
CA ASN A 925 -2.21 7.98 -25.53
C ASN A 925 -1.88 6.87 -26.55
N PRO A 926 -1.57 5.62 -26.16
CA PRO A 926 -1.38 4.53 -27.12
C PRO A 926 -2.62 4.25 -27.97
N PHE A 927 -3.81 4.28 -27.38
CA PHE A 927 -5.06 4.09 -28.12
C PHE A 927 -5.30 5.20 -29.14
N ARG A 928 -5.10 6.47 -28.75
CA ARG A 928 -5.23 7.62 -29.66
C ARG A 928 -4.20 7.55 -30.80
N LEU A 929 -2.95 7.22 -30.50
CA LEU A 929 -1.90 7.06 -31.52
C LEU A 929 -2.24 5.96 -32.54
N MET A 930 -2.79 4.84 -32.08
CA MET A 930 -3.26 3.78 -32.98
C MET A 930 -4.42 4.25 -33.88
N LEU A 931 -5.38 5.00 -33.33
CA LEU A 931 -6.48 5.56 -34.13
C LEU A 931 -5.97 6.55 -35.19
N GLU A 932 -4.99 7.39 -34.83
CA GLU A 932 -4.34 8.32 -35.75
C GLU A 932 -3.60 7.60 -36.89
N SER A 933 -3.02 6.42 -36.64
CA SER A 933 -2.28 5.66 -37.66
C SER A 933 -3.17 4.79 -38.54
N GLU A 934 -4.16 4.10 -37.97
CA GLU A 934 -4.96 3.09 -38.68
C GLU A 934 -6.29 3.64 -39.21
N HIS A 935 -6.78 4.78 -38.68
CA HIS A 935 -8.13 5.30 -38.98
C HIS A 935 -8.14 6.80 -39.32
N SER A 936 -8.05 7.12 -40.61
CA SER A 936 -7.89 8.50 -41.13
C SER A 936 -9.08 9.45 -40.89
N HIS A 937 -10.17 9.01 -40.26
CA HIS A 937 -11.34 9.82 -39.87
C HIS A 937 -11.91 9.42 -38.50
N HIS A 938 -11.06 8.96 -37.58
CA HIS A 938 -11.52 8.51 -36.26
C HIS A 938 -12.27 9.60 -35.46
N GLU A 939 -11.92 10.88 -35.66
CA GLU A 939 -12.52 12.03 -34.97
C GLU A 939 -14.04 12.16 -35.22
N ASP A 940 -14.56 11.63 -36.33
CA ASP A 940 -16.01 11.63 -36.62
C ASP A 940 -16.80 10.65 -35.74
N ARG A 941 -16.09 9.75 -35.07
CA ARG A 941 -16.65 8.62 -34.32
C ARG A 941 -16.21 8.63 -32.86
N ILE A 942 -15.00 9.09 -32.55
CA ILE A 942 -14.40 9.01 -31.22
C ILE A 942 -14.03 10.43 -30.75
N GLU A 943 -14.69 10.89 -29.71
CA GLU A 943 -14.38 12.14 -29.02
C GLU A 943 -13.58 11.85 -27.74
N PHE A 944 -12.43 12.51 -27.58
CA PHE A 944 -11.63 12.48 -26.35
C PHE A 944 -11.88 13.76 -25.55
N VAL A 945 -12.28 13.61 -24.29
CA VAL A 945 -12.47 14.71 -23.35
C VAL A 945 -11.55 14.56 -22.16
N ASP A 946 -10.63 15.50 -22.02
CA ASP A 946 -9.69 15.59 -20.91
C ASP A 946 -10.26 16.50 -19.82
N VAL A 947 -10.42 15.95 -18.62
CA VAL A 947 -10.90 16.68 -17.43
C VAL A 947 -10.01 16.33 -16.25
N GLU A 948 -9.69 17.27 -15.38
CA GLU A 948 -8.98 16.96 -14.13
C GLU A 948 -9.99 16.84 -12.98
N TRP A 949 -10.11 15.67 -12.36
CA TRP A 949 -11.00 15.48 -11.20
C TRP A 949 -10.35 14.88 -9.95
N GLY A 950 -9.03 14.68 -9.98
CA GLY A 950 -8.23 14.27 -8.82
C GLY A 950 -6.90 13.63 -9.23
N PRO A 951 -5.89 13.59 -8.35
CA PRO A 951 -4.66 12.83 -8.61
C PRO A 951 -4.93 11.33 -8.53
N GLY A 952 -4.32 10.55 -9.43
CA GLY A 952 -4.42 9.08 -9.40
C GLY A 952 -5.71 8.51 -9.98
N HIS A 953 -5.89 7.21 -9.77
CA HIS A 953 -7.04 6.45 -10.28
C HIS A 953 -8.29 6.67 -9.44
N VAL A 954 -8.81 7.90 -9.46
CA VAL A 954 -9.97 8.33 -8.66
C VAL A 954 -11.28 8.14 -9.42
N ALA A 955 -12.29 7.61 -8.73
CA ALA A 955 -13.62 7.41 -9.30
C ALA A 955 -14.28 8.75 -9.70
N ALA A 956 -14.90 8.79 -10.88
CA ALA A 956 -15.67 9.95 -11.32
C ALA A 956 -16.87 10.20 -10.39
N LYS A 957 -17.08 11.46 -10.01
CA LYS A 957 -18.23 11.86 -9.19
C LYS A 957 -19.54 11.71 -9.97
N ALA A 958 -20.65 11.56 -9.26
CA ALA A 958 -21.98 11.35 -9.85
C ALA A 958 -22.39 12.51 -10.79
N GLU A 959 -22.05 13.75 -10.45
CA GLU A 959 -22.36 14.92 -11.29
C GLU A 959 -21.59 14.89 -12.62
N LEU A 960 -20.32 14.48 -12.57
CA LEU A 960 -19.47 14.33 -13.75
C LEU A 960 -20.00 13.23 -14.67
N TYR A 961 -20.39 12.10 -14.09
CA TYR A 961 -21.01 11.00 -14.82
C TYR A 961 -22.31 11.44 -15.50
N ALA A 962 -23.20 12.14 -14.78
CA ALA A 962 -24.46 12.62 -15.32
C ALA A 962 -24.27 13.63 -16.47
N HIS A 963 -23.27 14.52 -16.35
CA HIS A 963 -22.91 15.48 -17.39
C HIS A 963 -22.51 14.77 -18.69
N PHE A 964 -21.53 13.87 -18.63
CA PHE A 964 -21.05 13.18 -19.84
C PHE A 964 -22.00 12.11 -20.36
N ARG A 965 -22.85 11.54 -19.50
CA ARG A 965 -23.98 10.72 -19.96
C ARG A 965 -24.90 11.54 -20.86
N SER A 966 -25.22 12.77 -20.48
CA SER A 966 -26.05 13.65 -21.32
C SER A 966 -25.35 13.96 -22.65
N ALA A 967 -24.05 14.27 -22.63
CA ALA A 967 -23.27 14.52 -23.85
C ALA A 967 -23.16 13.28 -24.77
N ALA A 968 -22.99 12.09 -24.21
CA ALA A 968 -22.96 10.84 -24.98
C ALA A 968 -24.29 10.58 -25.70
N LEU A 969 -25.43 10.98 -25.13
CA LEU A 969 -26.74 10.82 -25.77
C LEU A 969 -26.90 11.73 -27.00
N GLU A 970 -26.15 12.83 -27.11
CA GLU A 970 -26.14 13.70 -28.28
C GLU A 970 -25.37 13.11 -29.47
N HIS A 971 -24.56 12.07 -29.23
CA HIS A 971 -23.79 11.39 -30.27
C HIS A 971 -24.62 10.42 -31.12
N PHE A 972 -25.85 10.09 -30.71
CA PHE A 972 -26.75 9.32 -31.56
C PHE A 972 -27.22 10.17 -32.76
N PRO A 973 -27.37 9.57 -33.96
CA PRO A 973 -27.96 10.27 -35.10
C PRO A 973 -29.32 10.86 -34.72
N LYS A 974 -29.55 12.15 -35.03
CA LYS A 974 -30.87 12.76 -34.84
C LYS A 974 -31.88 12.00 -35.69
N SER A 975 -32.92 11.47 -35.05
CA SER A 975 -34.04 10.78 -35.72
C SER A 975 -34.61 11.68 -36.83
N THR A 976 -34.48 11.25 -38.09
CA THR A 976 -35.23 11.82 -39.21
C THR A 976 -36.67 11.33 -39.15
N SER A 977 -37.45 11.85 -38.21
CA SER A 977 -38.91 11.67 -38.22
C SER A 977 -39.57 12.73 -39.12
N SER A 978 -39.37 12.64 -40.42
CA SER A 978 -40.28 13.22 -41.41
C SER A 978 -39.94 12.65 -42.78
N LEU A 979 -40.75 11.71 -43.27
CA LEU A 979 -41.05 11.42 -44.70
C LEU A 979 -41.57 9.98 -44.85
N ILE A 980 -42.70 9.64 -44.22
CA ILE A 980 -43.69 8.73 -44.81
C ILE A 980 -45.07 9.25 -44.38
N ASN A 981 -45.73 9.94 -45.31
CA ASN A 981 -47.18 10.13 -45.35
C ASN A 981 -47.68 9.32 -46.54
#